data_AF-A0A7W4PI84-F1
#
_entry.id   AF-A0A7W4PI84-F1
#
_cell.length_a   1.000
_cell.length_b   1.000
_cell.length_c   1.000
_cell.angle_alpha   90.00
_cell.angle_beta   90.00
_cell.angle_gamma   90.00
#
_symmetry.space_group_name_H-M   'P 1'
#
loop_
_entity.id
_entity.type
_entity.pdbx_description
1 polymer ?
#
loop_
_entity_poly.entity_id
_entity_poly.type
_entity_poly.pdbx_seq_one_letter_code
_entity_poly.pdbx_strand_id
1 'polypeptide(L)'
;MSAQIAADESVGDWLEALRGYSSPLPEDADRSLAGTARERDVYQLGLIAREVGTLGEEGADLPEGVAAVLDKATARLPSDRYSDAQAFADAFGSALSPAEVDFDQSRLDTHEVAYIPFVRWPADQNTLTQSDRRTAYVSRDGGMDLMVKVWPAIRRGQSPAIDLAMLAMFEGVARLRAAPVDCLPQFEAAGLSPVGPFLVCRHAEGMPLSGAVVAEPIEVAEVVGLIAGAVDTLHGLDCAHGDLSPANVLLAPAPPAGVRLIDLFDLSPAGSGAVRNLAYAPEDWERLTAAQIDRYAAVRIARDLIAAVGVEHFPALDNAIRDDLARPAVETLEPLLAASRHDLDRLRAPPIPRFAVTARGLPDAELLSDSGLLHVQIRRFRDDRVEYRIAGIEQVLLLRMQGNLIERCVVEPLPFDALRSGKRGTPLAFAVRTANGNRDEVGGFVAFLEETFPDVPPAETRSHTRRSDGFAVADLWHTLIDLEEDFIPSVTLGDRIADTADAAIFEYEADRPFDFDSESDVEVRTRDGGRGRLIGKLDLRDLSDRSLAIRLMSRPPAQGEVVSLVDRRARASIDRRRRGVDRILSGKSEIPDLIDYFEPRRDKRTTAFDLAPGDKEVEAYGLNPGQREAFRAILAAGPVGLLQGPPGTGKTRFIGALVHWLVTEAGARKILVASQSHEAVNGAAEELIKLFGARGDRIALLRVGAKGLTSRLRPYHSTTLRERYQRRFEGGLKARLAAAGGAAGVARPLLNDLVDLDRSLGLLARRLHTLAATLADANTTPDEARRVRDRSRALARTFAQAAPTWLGREVDMEAEQPLVLVEEAHQQLLVRHPRSSPADLAMARRLLALSREWGETLGSGHRNFEEFLAKTRTVIAGTCVGLGQTRIRLEAGSFDWVIVDEAARCTAGELAVPLQLGRRVLLVGDHLQLPPMIEKPMVKAAEEALPRVPQREIIRSDFERAFTSSYGKASGQVLSEQYRMVEPICELVSGTFYAPHGISLTTSRKRARDLRFDHPLPEILARPITWIDTRRSRHSAESGRSQKWKWNEAEAEATLRLLTLIAAQQAFAADLARDEEQTIGIICMYKKQKQEIERRFAQSPFDAAFRRTVKIDTVDSYQGKENAIVIVSLVRANDGFDAGHVRSPNRCNVALSRARERLYILGHGAMWSDRRCRSPMRTIYERIGGMDHAQAKIVGMEMIR
;
A
#
# COMPACT_ATOMS: atom_id res chain seq x y z
N MET A 1 17.66 24.85 7.76
CA MET A 1 17.60 24.71 9.22
C MET A 1 16.28 25.25 9.71
N SER A 2 15.51 24.39 10.37
CA SER A 2 14.25 24.67 11.04
C SER A 2 14.50 24.86 12.53
N ALA A 3 14.23 26.05 13.03
CA ALA A 3 13.79 26.32 14.39
C ALA A 3 12.78 27.48 14.25
N GLN A 4 11.49 27.18 14.42
CA GLN A 4 10.42 28.17 14.28
C GLN A 4 10.20 28.87 15.62
N ILE A 5 10.33 30.20 15.61
CA ILE A 5 9.82 31.09 16.66
C ILE A 5 8.30 31.21 16.47
N ALA A 6 7.54 31.22 17.55
CA ALA A 6 6.08 31.28 17.54
C ALA A 6 5.56 32.68 17.16
N ALA A 7 4.31 32.76 16.70
CA ALA A 7 3.73 33.93 16.04
C ALA A 7 3.29 35.06 16.99
N ASP A 8 3.40 34.87 18.29
CA ASP A 8 2.93 35.76 19.35
C ASP A 8 4.03 36.63 19.99
N GLU A 9 5.29 36.48 19.57
CA GLU A 9 6.41 37.30 20.02
C GLU A 9 6.95 38.17 18.87
N SER A 10 7.06 39.48 19.08
CA SER A 10 7.82 40.34 18.18
C SER A 10 9.32 40.00 18.27
N VAL A 11 10.12 40.44 17.29
CA VAL A 11 11.58 40.32 17.35
C VAL A 11 12.14 40.97 18.63
N GLY A 12 11.48 42.01 19.16
CA GLY A 12 11.78 42.64 20.45
C GLY A 12 11.45 41.77 21.67
N ASP A 13 10.34 41.03 21.64
CA ASP A 13 9.93 40.12 22.72
C ASP A 13 10.87 38.89 22.80
N TRP A 14 11.33 38.43 21.64
CA TRP A 14 12.35 37.39 21.53
C TRP A 14 13.76 37.87 21.96
N LEU A 15 14.10 39.15 21.73
CA LEU A 15 15.36 39.78 22.17
C LEU A 15 15.37 40.14 23.67
N GLU A 16 14.21 40.47 24.26
CA GLU A 16 14.06 40.63 25.72
C GLU A 16 14.20 39.30 26.47
N ALA A 17 13.74 38.19 25.88
CA ALA A 17 13.99 36.83 26.38
C ALA A 17 15.47 36.40 26.26
N LEU A 18 16.25 37.08 25.42
CA LEU A 18 17.66 36.80 25.11
C LEU A 18 18.63 37.90 25.55
N ARG A 19 18.31 38.69 26.61
CA ARG A 19 19.13 39.83 27.05
C ARG A 19 20.64 39.55 26.99
N GLY A 20 21.26 40.19 26.00
CA GLY A 20 22.68 40.14 25.71
C GLY A 20 23.13 40.99 24.50
N TYR A 21 22.29 41.19 23.48
CA TYR A 21 22.77 41.76 22.20
C TYR A 21 21.87 42.76 21.43
N SER A 22 20.67 43.14 21.89
CA SER A 22 19.89 44.15 21.17
C SER A 22 20.25 45.57 21.60
N SER A 23 20.66 46.41 20.65
CA SER A 23 20.74 47.87 20.86
C SER A 23 19.35 48.45 21.07
N PRO A 24 19.16 49.36 22.05
CA PRO A 24 17.86 49.96 22.33
C PRO A 24 17.36 50.80 21.14
N LEU A 25 16.06 50.74 20.84
CA LEU A 25 15.46 51.57 19.79
C LEU A 25 15.45 53.05 20.21
N PRO A 26 15.54 54.01 19.26
CA PRO A 26 15.39 55.43 19.56
C PRO A 26 14.10 55.75 20.35
N GLU A 27 13.01 55.06 20.02
CA GLU A 27 11.70 55.18 20.65
C GLU A 27 11.63 54.57 22.06
N ASP A 28 12.56 53.67 22.42
CA ASP A 28 12.66 53.10 23.77
C ASP A 28 13.40 54.03 24.74
N ALA A 29 14.31 54.85 24.21
CA ALA A 29 15.03 55.87 24.95
C ALA A 29 14.26 57.20 25.08
N ASP A 30 13.41 57.53 24.09
CA ASP A 30 12.57 58.72 24.10
C ASP A 30 11.12 58.38 23.72
N ARG A 31 10.28 58.26 24.75
CA ARG A 31 8.85 57.88 24.62
C ARG A 31 7.99 58.92 23.92
N SER A 32 8.52 60.11 23.59
CA SER A 32 7.80 61.10 22.78
C SER A 32 7.80 60.76 21.28
N LEU A 33 8.66 59.84 20.85
CA LEU A 33 8.72 59.33 19.49
C LEU A 33 7.69 58.19 19.30
N ALA A 34 6.52 58.53 18.76
CA ALA A 34 5.49 57.55 18.42
C ALA A 34 5.78 56.94 17.03
N GLY A 35 6.38 55.75 17.01
CA GLY A 35 6.57 54.94 15.80
C GLY A 35 5.63 53.74 15.79
N THR A 36 5.07 53.43 14.62
CA THR A 36 4.30 52.19 14.42
C THR A 36 5.22 50.98 14.51
N ALA A 37 4.65 49.80 14.81
CA ALA A 37 5.42 48.55 14.85
C ALA A 37 6.21 48.31 13.54
N ARG A 38 5.62 48.67 12.40
CA ARG A 38 6.24 48.54 11.07
C ARG A 38 7.46 49.45 10.88
N GLU A 39 7.42 50.67 11.37
CA GLU A 39 8.55 51.60 11.31
C GLU A 39 9.67 51.19 12.27
N ARG A 40 9.33 50.53 13.39
CA ARG A 40 10.30 49.92 14.32
C ARG A 40 10.99 48.70 13.70
N ASP A 41 10.24 47.88 12.97
CA ASP A 41 10.77 46.73 12.22
C ASP A 41 11.70 47.19 11.09
N VAL A 42 11.34 48.25 10.36
CA VAL A 42 12.18 48.85 9.30
C VAL A 42 13.52 49.34 9.87
N TYR A 43 13.53 49.93 11.06
CA TYR A 43 14.76 50.38 11.71
C TYR A 43 15.68 49.23 12.09
N GLN A 44 15.13 48.16 12.66
CA GLN A 44 15.89 46.96 13.01
C GLN A 44 16.40 46.23 11.76
N LEU A 45 15.56 46.08 10.73
CA LEU A 45 15.96 45.51 9.45
C LEU A 45 17.00 46.36 8.73
N GLY A 46 16.91 47.68 8.81
CA GLY A 46 17.91 48.61 8.30
C GLY A 46 19.25 48.49 9.02
N LEU A 47 19.25 48.33 10.35
CA LEU A 47 20.47 48.09 11.13
C LEU A 47 21.09 46.74 10.79
N ILE A 48 20.29 45.68 10.75
CA ILE A 48 20.73 44.33 10.36
C ILE A 48 21.26 44.34 8.93
N ALA A 49 20.57 44.98 7.98
CA ALA A 49 21.01 45.06 6.59
C ALA A 49 22.27 45.91 6.43
N ARG A 50 22.47 46.94 7.27
CA ARG A 50 23.73 47.68 7.33
C ARG A 50 24.84 46.84 7.93
N GLU A 51 24.60 46.12 9.01
CA GLU A 51 25.56 45.24 9.67
C GLU A 51 25.96 44.05 8.78
N VAL A 52 25.01 43.49 8.03
CA VAL A 52 25.22 42.47 7.00
C VAL A 52 25.91 43.07 5.77
N GLY A 53 25.56 44.29 5.37
CA GLY A 53 26.11 45.00 4.21
C GLY A 53 27.54 45.47 4.41
N THR A 54 27.92 45.85 5.64
CA THR A 54 29.30 46.18 6.02
C THR A 54 30.06 44.98 6.57
N LEU A 55 29.39 43.83 6.74
CA LEU A 55 29.92 42.59 7.33
C LEU A 55 30.56 42.78 8.71
N GLY A 56 30.12 43.78 9.48
CA GLY A 56 30.59 44.05 10.84
C GLY A 56 31.91 44.83 10.98
N GLU A 57 32.50 45.34 9.89
CA GLU A 57 33.63 46.28 9.95
C GLU A 57 33.14 47.74 9.84
N GLU A 58 33.50 48.60 10.80
CA GLU A 58 33.18 50.04 10.72
C GLU A 58 33.95 50.71 9.56
N GLY A 59 33.22 51.11 8.51
CA GLY A 59 33.76 51.90 7.38
C GLY A 59 33.84 51.19 6.01
N ALA A 60 33.26 49.99 5.84
CA ALA A 60 33.23 49.30 4.54
C ALA A 60 32.30 50.01 3.53
N ASP A 61 32.80 50.27 2.30
CA ASP A 61 32.04 50.95 1.24
C ASP A 61 30.89 50.07 0.73
N LEU A 62 29.66 50.57 0.92
CA LEU A 62 28.43 49.95 0.43
C LEU A 62 28.23 50.25 -1.07
N PRO A 63 27.58 49.36 -1.85
CA PRO A 63 27.28 49.61 -3.25
C PRO A 63 26.53 50.93 -3.48
N GLU A 64 26.78 51.59 -4.61
CA GLU A 64 26.21 52.90 -4.94
C GLU A 64 24.68 52.88 -4.85
N GLY A 65 24.09 53.74 -4.00
CA GLY A 65 22.65 53.79 -3.74
C GLY A 65 22.17 52.96 -2.53
N VAL A 66 22.91 51.92 -2.12
CA VAL A 66 22.52 51.07 -0.96
C VAL A 66 22.67 51.83 0.37
N ALA A 67 23.71 52.66 0.50
CA ALA A 67 23.93 53.48 1.70
C ALA A 67 22.73 54.40 1.99
N ALA A 68 22.22 55.10 0.96
CA ALA A 68 21.06 56.00 1.09
C ALA A 68 19.77 55.25 1.47
N VAL A 69 19.60 54.02 0.98
CA VAL A 69 18.46 53.17 1.34
C VAL A 69 18.54 52.77 2.81
N LEU A 70 19.72 52.38 3.30
CA LEU A 70 19.92 52.02 4.70
C LEU A 70 19.79 53.22 5.64
N ASP A 71 20.31 54.40 5.25
CA ASP A 71 20.22 55.64 6.04
C ASP A 71 18.78 56.05 6.31
N LYS A 72 17.93 55.89 5.29
CA LYS A 72 16.49 56.10 5.44
C LYS A 72 15.84 55.05 6.34
N ALA A 73 16.20 53.77 6.20
CA ALA A 73 15.64 52.70 7.04
C ALA A 73 15.97 52.89 8.53
N THR A 74 17.18 53.37 8.84
CA THR A 74 17.64 53.61 10.22
C THR A 74 17.48 55.06 10.68
N ALA A 75 16.53 55.82 10.13
CA ALA A 75 16.30 57.19 10.54
C ALA A 75 15.83 57.28 12.01
N ARG A 76 16.26 58.30 12.75
CA ARG A 76 15.91 58.46 14.17
C ARG A 76 14.42 58.73 14.39
N LEU A 77 13.80 59.53 13.52
CA LEU A 77 12.36 59.77 13.51
C LEU A 77 11.63 58.64 12.77
N PRO A 78 10.63 57.97 13.37
CA PRO A 78 9.93 56.86 12.72
C PRO A 78 9.27 57.22 11.40
N SER A 79 8.71 58.44 11.30
CA SER A 79 8.05 58.96 10.10
C SER A 79 8.96 59.12 8.88
N ASP A 80 10.27 59.17 9.09
CA ASP A 80 11.25 59.38 8.01
C ASP A 80 11.76 58.04 7.45
N ARG A 81 11.36 56.91 8.07
CA ARG A 81 11.69 55.55 7.64
C ARG A 81 10.81 55.12 6.47
N TYR A 82 11.08 53.95 5.90
CA TYR A 82 10.11 53.32 5.02
C TYR A 82 8.85 52.97 5.82
N SER A 83 7.70 53.07 5.18
CA SER A 83 6.40 52.80 5.79
C SER A 83 6.27 51.36 6.32
N ASP A 84 7.05 50.44 5.75
CA ASP A 84 7.09 49.03 6.09
C ASP A 84 8.33 48.34 5.49
N ALA A 85 8.55 47.10 5.91
CA ALA A 85 9.67 46.26 5.51
C ALA A 85 9.66 45.91 4.02
N GLN A 86 8.50 45.91 3.36
CA GLN A 86 8.36 45.61 1.93
C GLN A 86 8.90 46.78 1.10
N ALA A 87 8.47 48.00 1.41
CA ALA A 87 8.99 49.21 0.77
C ALA A 87 10.51 49.37 0.98
N PHE A 88 11.03 48.94 2.13
CA PHE A 88 12.47 48.84 2.38
C PHE A 88 13.14 47.76 1.51
N ALA A 89 12.59 46.54 1.46
CA ALA A 89 13.15 45.42 0.70
C ALA A 89 13.16 45.67 -0.82
N ASP A 90 12.13 46.33 -1.36
CA ASP A 90 12.03 46.67 -2.77
C ASP A 90 13.05 47.76 -3.16
N ALA A 91 13.22 48.78 -2.31
CA ALA A 91 14.25 49.81 -2.48
C ALA A 91 15.67 49.22 -2.37
N PHE A 92 15.86 48.28 -1.43
CA PHE A 92 17.13 47.58 -1.22
C PHE A 92 17.46 46.61 -2.35
N GLY A 93 16.48 45.85 -2.84
CA GLY A 93 16.62 44.93 -3.97
C GLY A 93 16.89 45.66 -5.29
N SER A 94 16.23 46.80 -5.52
CA SER A 94 16.47 47.66 -6.70
C SER A 94 17.89 48.23 -6.72
N ALA A 95 18.48 48.47 -5.54
CA ALA A 95 19.86 48.90 -5.42
C ALA A 95 20.89 47.75 -5.61
N LEU A 96 20.47 46.49 -5.62
CA LEU A 96 21.35 45.31 -5.58
C LEU A 96 21.46 44.47 -6.87
N SER A 97 20.62 44.67 -7.90
CA SER A 97 20.78 43.91 -9.16
C SER A 97 20.03 44.44 -10.38
N PRO A 98 20.74 44.72 -11.49
CA PRO A 98 20.20 44.67 -12.85
C PRO A 98 20.82 43.51 -13.68
N ALA A 99 20.19 42.32 -13.74
CA ALA A 99 20.31 41.31 -14.84
C ALA A 99 19.49 40.01 -14.57
N GLU A 100 18.84 39.46 -15.62
CA GLU A 100 17.85 38.35 -15.62
C GLU A 100 18.41 36.92 -15.89
N VAL A 101 17.61 35.89 -15.56
CA VAL A 101 17.76 34.43 -15.89
C VAL A 101 17.31 34.16 -17.34
N ASP A 102 17.65 33.04 -17.99
CA ASP A 102 17.32 32.76 -19.41
C ASP A 102 16.35 31.55 -19.60
N PHE A 103 15.35 31.67 -20.49
CA PHE A 103 14.30 30.66 -20.81
C PHE A 103 14.43 30.19 -22.26
N ASP A 104 14.35 28.87 -22.51
CA ASP A 104 14.39 28.32 -23.88
C ASP A 104 13.11 28.62 -24.66
N GLN A 105 13.18 29.69 -25.44
CA GLN A 105 12.12 30.22 -26.26
C GLN A 105 11.54 29.22 -27.27
N SER A 106 12.29 28.19 -27.70
CA SER A 106 11.84 27.26 -28.75
C SER A 106 10.61 26.42 -28.34
N ARG A 107 10.35 26.29 -27.04
CA ARG A 107 9.19 25.54 -26.52
C ARG A 107 7.84 26.17 -26.89
N LEU A 108 7.81 27.47 -27.21
CA LEU A 108 6.59 28.17 -27.62
C LEU A 108 6.28 28.02 -29.11
N ASP A 109 7.23 27.56 -29.93
CA ASP A 109 7.08 27.49 -31.39
C ASP A 109 5.90 26.59 -31.82
N THR A 110 5.64 25.51 -31.06
CA THR A 110 4.53 24.58 -31.35
C THR A 110 3.15 25.19 -31.13
N HIS A 111 3.08 26.32 -30.42
CA HIS A 111 1.84 27.02 -30.08
C HIS A 111 1.61 28.27 -30.92
N GLU A 112 2.53 28.61 -31.82
CA GLU A 112 2.43 29.80 -32.67
C GLU A 112 1.45 29.57 -33.83
N VAL A 113 0.60 30.57 -34.07
CA VAL A 113 -0.43 30.51 -35.12
C VAL A 113 -0.47 31.79 -35.96
N ALA A 114 -0.69 31.63 -37.26
CA ALA A 114 -0.67 32.75 -38.21
C ALA A 114 -1.99 33.57 -38.24
N TYR A 115 -3.09 33.03 -37.74
CA TYR A 115 -4.39 33.70 -37.77
C TYR A 115 -4.58 34.64 -36.57
N ILE A 116 -5.28 35.76 -36.79
CA ILE A 116 -5.59 36.75 -35.77
C ILE A 116 -6.92 36.38 -35.09
N PRO A 117 -6.98 36.24 -33.75
CA PRO A 117 -8.21 35.84 -33.04
C PRO A 117 -9.42 36.71 -33.37
N PHE A 118 -9.26 38.04 -33.43
CA PHE A 118 -10.33 39.01 -33.76
C PHE A 118 -10.92 38.84 -35.16
N VAL A 119 -10.20 38.20 -36.08
CA VAL A 119 -10.65 37.92 -37.44
C VAL A 119 -11.31 36.55 -37.53
N ARG A 120 -10.72 35.55 -36.85
CA ARG A 120 -11.21 34.18 -36.84
C ARG A 120 -12.50 34.03 -36.01
N TRP A 121 -12.60 34.77 -34.92
CA TRP A 121 -13.76 34.84 -34.03
C TRP A 121 -14.13 36.30 -33.82
N PRO A 122 -15.01 36.88 -34.67
CA PRO A 122 -15.40 38.27 -34.56
C PRO A 122 -16.29 38.52 -33.34
N ALA A 123 -16.06 39.65 -32.65
CA ALA A 123 -16.82 40.01 -31.45
C ALA A 123 -18.29 40.32 -31.75
N ASP A 124 -19.18 39.84 -30.90
CA ASP A 124 -20.58 40.29 -30.88
C ASP A 124 -20.65 41.71 -30.26
N GLN A 125 -21.46 42.60 -30.84
CA GLN A 125 -21.38 44.07 -30.65
C GLN A 125 -21.57 44.54 -29.19
N ASN A 126 -22.05 43.68 -28.28
CA ASN A 126 -22.39 44.03 -26.89
C ASN A 126 -21.61 43.25 -25.81
N THR A 127 -20.54 42.51 -26.14
CA THR A 127 -19.86 41.63 -25.15
C THR A 127 -18.38 41.93 -24.93
N LEU A 128 -17.85 42.97 -25.56
CA LEU A 128 -16.43 43.35 -25.45
C LEU A 128 -16.13 43.94 -24.07
N THR A 129 -15.40 43.19 -23.25
CA THR A 129 -14.80 43.68 -22.00
C THR A 129 -13.31 43.87 -22.23
N GLN A 130 -12.86 45.12 -22.23
CA GLN A 130 -11.45 45.47 -22.39
C GLN A 130 -10.89 45.99 -21.06
N SER A 131 -9.85 45.34 -20.54
CA SER A 131 -9.03 45.85 -19.44
C SER A 131 -7.63 46.21 -19.95
N ASP A 132 -6.84 46.87 -19.13
CA ASP A 132 -5.44 47.19 -19.42
C ASP A 132 -4.56 45.93 -19.62
N ARG A 133 -5.06 44.75 -19.25
CA ARG A 133 -4.32 43.48 -19.26
C ARG A 133 -4.80 42.49 -20.33
N ARG A 134 -6.11 42.43 -20.59
CA ARG A 134 -6.72 41.46 -21.53
C ARG A 134 -7.96 42.03 -22.22
N THR A 135 -8.25 41.49 -23.40
CA THR A 135 -9.49 41.73 -24.13
C THR A 135 -10.29 40.43 -24.14
N ALA A 136 -11.51 40.46 -23.60
CA ALA A 136 -12.41 39.32 -23.56
C ALA A 136 -13.75 39.67 -24.25
N TYR A 137 -14.29 38.76 -25.06
CA TYR A 137 -15.57 38.94 -25.75
C TYR A 137 -16.21 37.62 -26.11
N VAL A 138 -17.51 37.64 -26.40
CA VAL A 138 -18.25 36.50 -26.94
C VAL A 138 -18.28 36.60 -28.47
N SER A 139 -18.01 35.47 -29.13
CA SER A 139 -18.10 35.30 -30.58
C SER A 139 -19.04 34.15 -30.88
N ARG A 140 -19.87 34.27 -31.92
CA ARG A 140 -20.73 33.17 -32.39
C ARG A 140 -20.10 32.49 -33.59
N ASP A 141 -19.73 31.22 -33.44
CA ASP A 141 -19.10 30.41 -34.49
C ASP A 141 -19.80 29.05 -34.59
N GLY A 142 -20.24 28.66 -35.79
CA GLY A 142 -20.93 27.38 -36.02
C GLY A 142 -22.22 27.14 -35.21
N GLY A 143 -22.86 28.19 -34.68
CA GLY A 143 -24.04 28.09 -33.81
C GLY A 143 -23.73 27.89 -32.32
N MET A 144 -22.46 27.97 -31.92
CA MET A 144 -22.03 27.96 -30.51
C MET A 144 -21.56 29.35 -30.09
N ASP A 145 -21.86 29.74 -28.85
CA ASP A 145 -21.33 30.96 -28.25
C ASP A 145 -19.98 30.62 -27.59
N LEU A 146 -18.92 31.30 -28.03
CA LEU A 146 -17.54 31.09 -27.61
C LEU A 146 -17.02 32.33 -26.88
N MET A 147 -16.37 32.13 -25.73
CA MET A 147 -15.60 33.14 -25.02
C MET A 147 -14.18 33.19 -25.57
N VAL A 148 -13.77 34.33 -26.10
CA VAL A 148 -12.42 34.58 -26.62
C VAL A 148 -11.70 35.54 -25.69
N LYS A 149 -10.51 35.17 -25.22
CA LYS A 149 -9.62 36.03 -24.43
C LYS A 149 -8.28 36.20 -25.13
N VAL A 150 -7.82 37.44 -25.25
CA VAL A 150 -6.53 37.81 -25.86
C VAL A 150 -5.77 38.70 -24.88
N TRP A 151 -4.45 38.49 -24.72
CA TRP A 151 -3.59 39.35 -23.89
C TRP A 151 -2.65 40.18 -24.78
N PRO A 152 -3.05 41.39 -25.20
CA PRO A 152 -2.34 42.12 -26.25
C PRO A 152 -1.00 42.70 -25.82
N ALA A 153 -0.81 42.89 -24.51
CA ALA A 153 0.42 43.44 -23.92
C ALA A 153 1.51 42.38 -23.71
N ILE A 154 1.19 41.08 -23.87
CA ILE A 154 2.12 39.98 -23.62
C ILE A 154 2.77 39.52 -24.91
N ARG A 155 4.09 39.37 -24.88
CA ARG A 155 4.91 38.92 -26.01
C ARG A 155 5.94 37.90 -25.54
N ARG A 156 6.24 36.97 -26.44
CA ARG A 156 7.39 36.06 -26.33
C ARG A 156 8.68 36.84 -26.05
N GLY A 157 9.49 36.36 -25.13
CA GLY A 157 10.80 36.95 -24.82
C GLY A 157 10.75 38.23 -24.00
N GLN A 158 9.58 38.59 -23.42
CA GLN A 158 9.49 39.71 -22.49
C GLN A 158 10.16 39.43 -21.15
N SER A 159 10.04 38.21 -20.64
CA SER A 159 10.81 37.69 -19.51
C SER A 159 10.65 36.18 -19.41
N PRO A 160 11.63 35.46 -18.82
CA PRO A 160 11.54 34.02 -18.57
C PRO A 160 10.27 33.59 -17.83
N ALA A 161 9.79 34.42 -16.91
CA ALA A 161 8.60 34.15 -16.11
C ALA A 161 7.32 34.19 -16.95
N ILE A 162 7.21 35.17 -17.86
CA ILE A 162 6.09 35.29 -18.79
C ILE A 162 6.09 34.13 -19.78
N ASP A 163 7.25 33.76 -20.31
CA ASP A 163 7.34 32.66 -21.28
C ASP A 163 7.02 31.30 -20.65
N LEU A 164 7.42 31.07 -19.40
CA LEU A 164 7.02 29.90 -18.63
C LEU A 164 5.52 29.89 -18.33
N ALA A 165 4.91 31.04 -18.01
CA ALA A 165 3.48 31.15 -17.77
C ALA A 165 2.65 30.89 -19.03
N MET A 166 3.08 31.40 -20.19
CA MET A 166 2.45 31.10 -21.48
C MET A 166 2.48 29.61 -21.79
N LEU A 167 3.64 28.97 -21.57
CA LEU A 167 3.78 27.55 -21.83
C LEU A 167 2.91 26.70 -20.91
N ALA A 168 2.87 27.02 -19.61
CA ALA A 168 2.00 26.34 -18.64
C ALA A 168 0.52 26.46 -19.02
N MET A 169 0.09 27.63 -19.50
CA MET A 169 -1.27 27.84 -20.01
C MET A 169 -1.56 26.95 -21.23
N PHE A 170 -0.69 26.93 -22.24
CA PHE A 170 -0.92 26.15 -23.45
C PHE A 170 -0.93 24.64 -23.19
N GLU A 171 0.00 24.14 -22.37
CA GLU A 171 0.05 22.74 -21.98
C GLU A 171 -1.18 22.36 -21.12
N GLY A 172 -1.62 23.25 -20.23
CA GLY A 172 -2.83 23.06 -19.42
C GLY A 172 -4.10 22.99 -20.27
N VAL A 173 -4.26 23.89 -21.23
CA VAL A 173 -5.37 23.85 -22.20
C VAL A 173 -5.34 22.55 -23.02
N ALA A 174 -4.15 22.10 -23.47
CA ALA A 174 -4.02 20.85 -24.20
C ALA A 174 -4.48 19.63 -23.38
N ARG A 175 -4.15 19.58 -22.08
CA ARG A 175 -4.61 18.53 -21.16
C ARG A 175 -6.12 18.53 -20.99
N LEU A 176 -6.73 19.70 -20.76
CA LEU A 176 -8.18 19.83 -20.61
C LEU A 176 -8.96 19.49 -21.90
N ARG A 177 -8.37 19.71 -23.08
CA ARG A 177 -8.95 19.28 -24.36
C ARG A 177 -8.90 17.77 -24.59
N ALA A 178 -7.85 17.11 -24.09
CA ALA A 178 -7.69 15.66 -24.21
C ALA A 178 -8.65 14.88 -23.29
N ALA A 179 -9.06 15.48 -22.17
CA ALA A 179 -9.96 14.89 -21.19
C ALA A 179 -11.04 15.91 -20.75
N PRO A 180 -12.07 16.16 -21.58
CA PRO A 180 -13.12 17.11 -21.25
C PRO A 180 -13.94 16.65 -20.03
N VAL A 181 -14.19 17.58 -19.10
CA VAL A 181 -14.99 17.35 -17.89
C VAL A 181 -16.06 18.43 -17.82
N ASP A 182 -17.31 18.05 -17.54
CA ASP A 182 -18.45 18.98 -17.59
C ASP A 182 -18.37 20.15 -16.61
N CYS A 183 -17.72 19.95 -15.45
CA CYS A 183 -17.53 20.98 -14.42
C CYS A 183 -16.34 21.92 -14.68
N LEU A 184 -15.58 21.75 -15.76
CA LEU A 184 -14.45 22.59 -16.16
C LEU A 184 -14.70 23.27 -17.51
N PRO A 185 -13.98 24.37 -17.86
CA PRO A 185 -14.16 25.03 -19.14
C PRO A 185 -13.79 24.12 -20.32
N GLN A 186 -14.64 24.12 -21.35
CA GLN A 186 -14.39 23.38 -22.58
C GLN A 186 -13.65 24.26 -23.59
N PHE A 187 -12.36 24.02 -23.79
CA PHE A 187 -11.51 24.82 -24.67
C PHE A 187 -11.57 24.35 -26.13
N GLU A 188 -11.76 25.30 -27.06
CA GLU A 188 -11.78 25.04 -28.51
C GLU A 188 -10.43 25.34 -29.15
N ALA A 189 -9.73 26.39 -28.70
CA ALA A 189 -8.42 26.78 -29.22
C ALA A 189 -7.60 27.56 -28.18
N ALA A 190 -6.28 27.50 -28.31
CA ALA A 190 -5.34 28.41 -27.65
C ALA A 190 -4.06 28.48 -28.49
N GLY A 191 -3.36 29.61 -28.42
CA GLY A 191 -2.10 29.77 -29.13
C GLY A 191 -1.48 31.14 -28.97
N LEU A 192 -0.30 31.31 -29.56
CA LEU A 192 0.42 32.57 -29.65
C LEU A 192 0.17 33.16 -31.04
N SER A 193 -0.58 34.26 -31.11
CA SER A 193 -0.86 34.98 -32.37
C SER A 193 -0.02 36.25 -32.48
N PRO A 194 0.04 36.91 -33.66
CA PRO A 194 0.76 38.17 -33.83
C PRO A 194 0.28 39.30 -32.90
N VAL A 195 -0.96 39.22 -32.40
CA VAL A 195 -1.53 40.21 -31.48
C VAL A 195 -1.34 39.84 -30.00
N GLY A 196 -0.79 38.67 -29.68
CA GLY A 196 -0.55 38.16 -28.33
C GLY A 196 -1.06 36.73 -28.13
N PRO A 197 -0.80 36.11 -26.96
CA PRO A 197 -1.39 34.83 -26.60
C PRO A 197 -2.91 34.96 -26.44
N PHE A 198 -3.63 33.89 -26.75
CA PHE A 198 -5.08 33.85 -26.65
C PHE A 198 -5.59 32.47 -26.25
N LEU A 199 -6.82 32.43 -25.72
CA LEU A 199 -7.60 31.21 -25.51
C LEU A 199 -9.05 31.40 -25.95
N VAL A 200 -9.67 30.32 -26.39
CA VAL A 200 -11.06 30.22 -26.82
C VAL A 200 -11.69 29.04 -26.11
N CYS A 201 -12.76 29.29 -25.37
CA CYS A 201 -13.56 28.25 -24.72
C CYS A 201 -15.05 28.47 -24.97
N ARG A 202 -15.86 27.43 -24.78
CA ARG A 202 -17.32 27.55 -24.85
C ARG A 202 -17.80 28.49 -23.76
N HIS A 203 -18.71 29.39 -24.11
CA HIS A 203 -19.34 30.27 -23.14
C HIS A 203 -20.19 29.43 -22.18
N ALA A 204 -19.90 29.53 -20.88
CA ALA A 204 -20.64 28.79 -19.87
C ALA A 204 -21.87 29.57 -19.43
N GLU A 205 -23.05 28.95 -19.49
CA GLU A 205 -24.29 29.51 -18.96
C GLU A 205 -24.43 29.19 -17.47
N GLY A 206 -24.82 30.18 -16.65
CA GLY A 206 -25.05 30.01 -15.23
C GLY A 206 -24.96 31.32 -14.45
N MET A 207 -25.35 31.29 -13.18
CA MET A 207 -25.21 32.43 -12.26
C MET A 207 -23.92 32.26 -11.44
N PRO A 208 -23.05 33.28 -11.32
CA PRO A 208 -21.90 33.22 -10.42
C PRO A 208 -22.33 33.01 -8.97
N LEU A 209 -21.60 32.17 -8.24
CA LEU A 209 -21.88 31.85 -6.84
C LEU A 209 -21.83 33.11 -5.96
N SER A 210 -21.03 34.11 -6.32
CA SER A 210 -21.00 35.42 -5.64
C SER A 210 -22.34 36.17 -5.66
N GLY A 211 -23.22 35.88 -6.63
CA GLY A 211 -24.55 36.48 -6.75
C GLY A 211 -25.72 35.51 -6.51
N ALA A 212 -25.44 34.24 -6.21
CA ALA A 212 -26.45 33.21 -6.01
C ALA A 212 -26.80 33.04 -4.52
N VAL A 213 -28.08 32.83 -4.23
CA VAL A 213 -28.56 32.53 -2.88
C VAL A 213 -28.88 31.03 -2.79
N VAL A 214 -28.04 30.27 -2.07
CA VAL A 214 -28.26 28.85 -1.77
C VAL A 214 -28.77 28.76 -0.33
N ALA A 215 -30.08 28.65 -0.16
CA ALA A 215 -30.73 28.79 1.15
C ALA A 215 -31.03 27.45 1.84
N GLU A 216 -31.19 26.37 1.07
CA GLU A 216 -31.57 25.07 1.62
C GLU A 216 -30.34 24.28 2.09
N PRO A 217 -30.34 23.70 3.31
CA PRO A 217 -29.19 22.97 3.81
C PRO A 217 -28.72 21.83 2.91
N ILE A 218 -29.66 21.11 2.29
CA ILE A 218 -29.37 20.02 1.36
C ILE A 218 -28.60 20.54 0.14
N GLU A 219 -29.04 21.67 -0.44
CA GLU A 219 -28.40 22.27 -1.60
C GLU A 219 -26.99 22.80 -1.28
N VAL A 220 -26.79 23.38 -0.09
CA VAL A 220 -25.46 23.80 0.37
C VAL A 220 -24.49 22.63 0.46
N ALA A 221 -24.90 21.51 1.08
CA ALA A 221 -24.04 20.33 1.19
C ALA A 221 -23.69 19.75 -0.19
N GLU A 222 -24.63 19.75 -1.14
CA GLU A 222 -24.41 19.35 -2.53
C GLU A 222 -23.41 20.26 -3.25
N VAL A 223 -23.61 21.58 -3.20
CA VAL A 223 -22.74 22.57 -3.87
C VAL A 223 -21.31 22.50 -3.34
N VAL A 224 -21.12 22.37 -2.02
CA VAL A 224 -19.79 22.19 -1.41
C VAL A 224 -19.10 20.93 -1.96
N GLY A 225 -19.82 19.81 -2.05
CA GLY A 225 -19.30 18.57 -2.61
C GLY A 225 -18.91 18.69 -4.08
N LEU A 226 -19.71 19.41 -4.87
CA LEU A 226 -19.46 19.65 -6.28
C LEU A 226 -18.24 20.57 -6.53
N ILE A 227 -18.07 21.64 -5.74
CA ILE A 227 -16.90 22.52 -5.83
C ILE A 227 -15.62 21.75 -5.47
N ALA A 228 -15.64 21.04 -4.34
CA ALA A 228 -14.48 20.25 -3.90
C ALA A 228 -14.11 19.17 -4.94
N GLY A 229 -15.11 18.51 -5.54
CA GLY A 229 -14.90 17.53 -6.60
C GLY A 229 -14.36 18.14 -7.89
N ALA A 230 -14.80 19.34 -8.28
CA ALA A 230 -14.28 20.04 -9.45
C ALA A 230 -12.81 20.46 -9.28
N VAL A 231 -12.42 20.95 -8.10
CA VAL A 231 -11.03 21.31 -7.78
C VAL A 231 -10.12 20.07 -7.74
N ASP A 232 -10.57 18.98 -7.12
CA ASP A 232 -9.82 17.72 -7.09
C ASP A 232 -9.62 17.15 -8.51
N THR A 233 -10.65 17.25 -9.36
CA THR A 233 -10.57 16.84 -10.77
C THR A 233 -9.57 17.70 -11.55
N LEU A 234 -9.59 19.02 -11.36
CA LEU A 234 -8.65 19.95 -11.99
C LEU A 234 -7.19 19.61 -11.63
N HIS A 235 -6.92 19.37 -10.35
CA HIS A 235 -5.58 18.99 -9.86
C HIS A 235 -5.17 17.59 -10.33
N GLY A 236 -6.13 16.67 -10.50
CA GLY A 236 -5.90 15.34 -11.09
C GLY A 236 -5.40 15.39 -12.54
N LEU A 237 -5.65 16.49 -13.26
CA LEU A 237 -5.17 16.78 -14.62
C LEU A 237 -3.88 17.63 -14.65
N ASP A 238 -3.18 17.76 -13.51
CA ASP A 238 -1.96 18.56 -13.36
C ASP A 238 -2.17 20.03 -13.79
N CYS A 239 -3.33 20.57 -13.42
CA CYS A 239 -3.70 21.97 -13.62
C CYS A 239 -4.09 22.57 -12.27
N ALA A 240 -3.92 23.87 -12.11
CA ALA A 240 -4.38 24.64 -10.95
C ALA A 240 -5.11 25.89 -11.44
N HIS A 241 -6.05 26.39 -10.65
CA HIS A 241 -6.78 27.60 -10.97
C HIS A 241 -5.97 28.84 -10.58
N GLY A 242 -5.39 28.86 -9.37
CA GLY A 242 -4.53 29.93 -8.86
C GLY A 242 -5.23 31.20 -8.41
N ASP A 243 -6.55 31.32 -8.64
CA ASP A 243 -7.39 32.48 -8.29
C ASP A 243 -8.85 32.04 -8.03
N LEU A 244 -9.05 30.89 -7.38
CA LEU A 244 -10.40 30.37 -7.14
C LEU A 244 -11.17 31.27 -6.15
N SER A 245 -12.38 31.68 -6.52
CA SER A 245 -13.28 32.48 -5.68
C SER A 245 -14.74 32.28 -6.10
N PRO A 246 -15.75 32.70 -5.31
CA PRO A 246 -17.16 32.56 -5.69
C PRO A 246 -17.55 33.21 -7.02
N ALA A 247 -16.82 34.23 -7.48
CA ALA A 247 -17.05 34.82 -8.80
C ALA A 247 -16.68 33.88 -9.97
N ASN A 248 -15.78 32.93 -9.72
CA ASN A 248 -15.24 32.00 -10.71
C ASN A 248 -15.93 30.62 -10.68
N VAL A 249 -17.04 30.52 -9.94
CA VAL A 249 -17.87 29.31 -9.80
C VAL A 249 -19.27 29.63 -10.30
N LEU A 250 -19.74 28.97 -11.36
CA LEU A 250 -21.10 29.12 -11.89
C LEU A 250 -22.01 27.99 -11.39
N LEU A 251 -23.24 28.36 -11.02
CA LEU A 251 -24.33 27.44 -10.75
C LEU A 251 -25.23 27.29 -11.99
N ALA A 252 -25.43 26.05 -12.44
CA ALA A 252 -26.29 25.74 -13.57
C ALA A 252 -27.79 25.87 -13.20
N PRO A 253 -28.66 26.32 -14.13
CA PRO A 253 -30.06 26.64 -13.84
C PRO A 253 -31.01 25.44 -13.65
N ALA A 254 -30.55 24.19 -13.77
CA ALA A 254 -31.38 22.99 -13.68
C ALA A 254 -31.03 22.14 -12.44
N PRO A 255 -32.01 21.65 -11.65
CA PRO A 255 -31.77 20.76 -10.52
C PRO A 255 -31.49 19.30 -10.96
N PRO A 256 -30.54 18.59 -10.32
CA PRO A 256 -29.65 19.08 -9.26
C PRO A 256 -28.66 20.12 -9.77
N ALA A 257 -28.43 21.18 -8.98
CA ALA A 257 -27.64 22.34 -9.39
C ALA A 257 -26.19 21.91 -9.70
N GLY A 258 -25.82 21.95 -10.98
CA GLY A 258 -24.44 21.66 -11.41
C GLY A 258 -23.50 22.83 -11.10
N VAL A 259 -22.22 22.52 -10.83
CA VAL A 259 -21.15 23.52 -10.66
C VAL A 259 -20.23 23.51 -11.88
N ARG A 260 -19.86 24.69 -12.38
CA ARG A 260 -18.78 24.85 -13.38
C ARG A 260 -17.76 25.88 -12.91
N LEU A 261 -16.48 25.54 -12.99
CA LEU A 261 -15.39 26.50 -12.81
C LEU A 261 -15.18 27.28 -14.11
N ILE A 262 -14.97 28.58 -14.01
CA ILE A 262 -14.66 29.47 -15.15
C ILE A 262 -13.36 30.25 -14.89
N ASP A 263 -12.90 31.01 -15.88
CA ASP A 263 -11.71 31.87 -15.72
C ASP A 263 -10.40 31.15 -15.36
N LEU A 264 -10.25 29.91 -15.82
CA LEU A 264 -8.98 29.18 -15.75
C LEU A 264 -7.92 29.80 -16.68
N PHE A 265 -6.71 29.91 -16.13
CA PHE A 265 -5.50 30.51 -16.72
C PHE A 265 -5.65 32.01 -17.01
N ASP A 266 -4.87 32.82 -16.29
CA ASP A 266 -4.71 34.25 -16.57
C ASP A 266 -3.23 34.60 -16.67
N LEU A 267 -2.90 35.56 -17.53
CA LEU A 267 -1.54 36.01 -17.75
C LEU A 267 -1.40 37.49 -17.35
N SER A 268 -0.31 37.81 -16.66
CA SER A 268 0.02 39.15 -16.18
C SER A 268 1.37 39.62 -16.74
N PRO A 269 1.53 40.92 -17.07
CA PRO A 269 2.84 41.50 -17.37
C PRO A 269 3.82 41.34 -16.20
N ALA A 270 5.12 41.24 -16.50
CA ALA A 270 6.16 41.14 -15.48
C ALA A 270 6.11 42.38 -14.56
N GLY A 271 6.18 42.16 -13.24
CA GLY A 271 6.14 43.23 -12.24
C GLY A 271 4.74 43.70 -11.80
N SER A 272 3.65 43.11 -12.30
CA SER A 272 2.29 43.55 -11.95
C SER A 272 1.64 42.81 -10.78
N GLY A 273 2.37 41.88 -10.13
CA GLY A 273 1.86 40.95 -9.14
C GLY A 273 0.97 39.85 -9.74
N ALA A 274 0.92 38.67 -9.11
CA ALA A 274 -0.08 37.66 -9.43
C ALA A 274 -1.47 38.20 -9.03
N VAL A 275 -2.44 38.18 -9.94
CA VAL A 275 -3.84 38.48 -9.59
C VAL A 275 -4.33 37.31 -8.77
N ARG A 276 -4.49 37.53 -7.47
CA ARG A 276 -5.00 36.54 -6.54
C ARG A 276 -6.05 37.17 -5.66
N ASN A 277 -7.14 36.46 -5.46
CA ASN A 277 -8.18 36.85 -4.52
C ASN A 277 -7.68 36.59 -3.10
N LEU A 278 -7.10 37.62 -2.47
CA LEU A 278 -6.56 37.56 -1.12
C LEU A 278 -7.62 37.18 -0.06
N ALA A 279 -8.92 37.37 -0.34
CA ALA A 279 -9.98 36.97 0.58
C ALA A 279 -10.20 35.44 0.63
N TYR A 280 -9.76 34.72 -0.41
CA TYR A 280 -9.83 33.26 -0.52
C TYR A 280 -8.44 32.61 -0.54
N ALA A 281 -7.40 33.34 -0.11
CA ALA A 281 -6.04 32.85 0.07
C ALA A 281 -5.63 32.96 1.56
N PRO A 282 -4.75 32.08 2.07
CA PRO A 282 -4.26 32.17 3.45
C PRO A 282 -3.25 33.31 3.62
N GLU A 283 -3.05 33.79 4.84
CA GLU A 283 -2.18 34.95 5.12
C GLU A 283 -0.71 34.72 4.71
N ASP A 284 -0.24 33.47 4.62
CA ASP A 284 1.10 33.06 4.20
C ASP A 284 1.15 32.48 2.78
N TRP A 285 0.17 32.81 1.92
CA TRP A 285 0.02 32.29 0.56
C TRP A 285 1.29 32.35 -0.31
N GLU A 286 2.19 33.31 -0.06
CA GLU A 286 3.46 33.48 -0.77
C GLU A 286 4.39 32.27 -0.65
N ARG A 287 4.18 31.42 0.37
CA ARG A 287 4.96 30.20 0.64
C ARG A 287 4.27 28.94 0.12
N LEU A 288 3.07 29.07 -0.46
CA LEU A 288 2.22 27.95 -0.87
C LEU A 288 2.17 27.80 -2.39
N THR A 289 1.95 26.55 -2.84
CA THR A 289 1.73 26.23 -4.26
C THR A 289 0.33 26.67 -4.72
N ALA A 290 0.14 26.89 -6.03
CA ALA A 290 -1.18 27.23 -6.59
C ALA A 290 -2.26 26.19 -6.24
N ALA A 291 -1.90 24.90 -6.19
CA ALA A 291 -2.82 23.84 -5.78
C ALA A 291 -3.20 23.93 -4.30
N GLN A 292 -2.26 24.29 -3.40
CA GLN A 292 -2.59 24.50 -1.97
C GLN A 292 -3.49 25.72 -1.77
N ILE A 293 -3.30 26.78 -2.58
CA ILE A 293 -4.16 27.97 -2.57
C ILE A 293 -5.58 27.63 -3.05
N ASP A 294 -5.73 26.88 -4.15
CA ASP A 294 -7.06 26.44 -4.63
C ASP A 294 -7.81 25.60 -3.59
N ARG A 295 -7.10 24.73 -2.86
CA ARG A 295 -7.72 23.90 -1.82
C ARG A 295 -8.16 24.74 -0.63
N TYR A 296 -7.32 25.68 -0.20
CA TYR A 296 -7.70 26.65 0.83
C TYR A 296 -8.93 27.47 0.39
N ALA A 297 -8.94 27.96 -0.85
CA ALA A 297 -10.07 28.68 -1.42
C ALA A 297 -11.35 27.84 -1.42
N ALA A 298 -11.30 26.56 -1.82
CA ALA A 298 -12.45 25.67 -1.78
C ALA A 298 -12.99 25.46 -0.35
N VAL A 299 -12.11 25.30 0.65
CA VAL A 299 -12.48 25.18 2.07
C VAL A 299 -13.09 26.50 2.60
N ARG A 300 -12.55 27.65 2.20
CA ARG A 300 -13.09 28.97 2.55
C ARG A 300 -14.46 29.22 1.93
N ILE A 301 -14.65 28.89 0.64
CA ILE A 301 -15.96 28.96 -0.02
C ILE A 301 -16.96 28.06 0.71
N ALA A 302 -16.56 26.85 1.08
CA ALA A 302 -17.42 25.95 1.86
C ALA A 302 -17.79 26.54 3.23
N ARG A 303 -16.84 27.21 3.91
CA ARG A 303 -17.10 27.90 5.18
C ARG A 303 -18.18 28.98 5.04
N ASP A 304 -18.07 29.81 4.00
CA ASP A 304 -19.01 30.90 3.77
C ASP A 304 -20.41 30.37 3.44
N LEU A 305 -20.50 29.30 2.64
CA LEU A 305 -21.77 28.65 2.30
C LEU A 305 -22.48 28.05 3.51
N ILE A 306 -21.77 27.30 4.37
CA ILE A 306 -22.42 26.71 5.56
C ILE A 306 -22.78 27.78 6.61
N ALA A 307 -22.02 28.87 6.69
CA ALA A 307 -22.31 29.97 7.60
C ALA A 307 -23.56 30.76 7.20
N ALA A 308 -23.87 30.83 5.90
CA ALA A 308 -25.05 31.53 5.39
C ALA A 308 -26.38 30.85 5.78
N VAL A 309 -26.38 29.53 5.96
CA VAL A 309 -27.57 28.73 6.29
C VAL A 309 -27.62 28.30 7.77
N GLY A 310 -26.47 28.23 8.45
CA GLY A 310 -26.35 27.83 9.85
C GLY A 310 -25.46 26.60 10.02
N VAL A 311 -24.33 26.78 10.72
CA VAL A 311 -23.31 25.73 10.89
C VAL A 311 -23.82 24.49 11.66
N GLU A 312 -24.87 24.65 12.46
CA GLU A 312 -25.57 23.58 13.19
C GLU A 312 -26.21 22.52 12.27
N HIS A 313 -26.51 22.91 11.03
CA HIS A 313 -27.01 22.00 10.01
C HIS A 313 -25.90 21.13 9.40
N PHE A 314 -24.63 21.38 9.71
CA PHE A 314 -23.48 20.73 9.06
C PHE A 314 -22.35 20.36 10.03
N PRO A 315 -22.59 19.50 11.03
CA PRO A 315 -21.58 19.17 12.04
C PRO A 315 -20.35 18.47 11.47
N ALA A 316 -20.48 17.67 10.40
CA ALA A 316 -19.31 17.04 9.79
C ALA A 316 -18.48 18.03 8.97
N LEU A 317 -19.13 18.86 8.15
CA LEU A 317 -18.47 19.90 7.35
C LEU A 317 -17.82 20.95 8.24
N ASP A 318 -18.48 21.41 9.29
CA ASP A 318 -17.94 22.41 10.22
C ASP A 318 -16.64 21.93 10.88
N ASN A 319 -16.59 20.66 11.29
CA ASN A 319 -15.37 20.06 11.85
C ASN A 319 -14.26 19.94 10.81
N ALA A 320 -14.57 19.40 9.62
CA ALA A 320 -13.58 19.24 8.55
C ALA A 320 -12.99 20.59 8.11
N ILE A 321 -13.84 21.60 7.93
CA ILE A 321 -13.44 22.96 7.55
C ILE A 321 -12.56 23.59 8.64
N ARG A 322 -12.91 23.44 9.91
CA ARG A 322 -12.11 23.99 11.02
C ARG A 322 -10.73 23.34 11.08
N ASP A 323 -10.66 22.03 10.92
CA ASP A 323 -9.41 21.28 10.92
C ASP A 323 -8.52 21.62 9.72
N ASP A 324 -9.11 21.81 8.54
CA ASP A 324 -8.36 22.17 7.33
C ASP A 324 -7.89 23.64 7.34
N LEU A 325 -8.72 24.58 7.82
CA LEU A 325 -8.32 25.99 7.97
C LEU A 325 -7.31 26.23 9.09
N ALA A 326 -7.21 25.33 10.08
CA ALA A 326 -6.20 25.40 11.14
C ALA A 326 -4.81 24.91 10.69
N ARG A 327 -4.69 24.30 9.51
CA ARG A 327 -3.41 23.80 9.00
C ARG A 327 -2.63 24.89 8.26
N PRO A 328 -1.29 24.87 8.32
CA PRO A 328 -0.44 25.77 7.52
C PRO A 328 -0.64 25.62 6.01
N ALA A 329 -1.07 24.44 5.55
CA ALA A 329 -1.42 24.20 4.16
C ALA A 329 -2.49 23.11 4.05
N VAL A 330 -3.47 23.30 3.16
CA VAL A 330 -4.48 22.28 2.84
C VAL A 330 -3.92 21.32 1.79
N GLU A 331 -3.54 20.12 2.22
CA GLU A 331 -2.87 19.13 1.37
C GLU A 331 -3.86 18.29 0.51
N THR A 332 -5.12 18.18 0.90
CA THR A 332 -6.15 17.37 0.22
C THR A 332 -7.56 17.89 0.54
N LEU A 333 -8.53 17.68 -0.36
CA LEU A 333 -9.97 17.99 -0.14
C LEU A 333 -10.80 16.75 0.24
N GLU A 334 -10.17 15.58 0.42
CA GLU A 334 -10.83 14.34 0.81
C GLU A 334 -11.65 14.46 2.12
N PRO A 335 -11.18 15.13 3.19
CA PRO A 335 -11.97 15.35 4.39
C PRO A 335 -13.25 16.17 4.12
N LEU A 336 -13.14 17.23 3.33
CA LEU A 336 -14.26 18.09 2.95
C LEU A 336 -15.31 17.34 2.10
N LEU A 337 -14.86 16.50 1.16
CA LEU A 337 -15.73 15.64 0.34
C LEU A 337 -16.46 14.58 1.18
N ALA A 338 -15.77 13.94 2.12
CA ALA A 338 -16.37 12.95 3.01
C ALA A 338 -17.40 13.58 3.95
N ALA A 339 -17.08 14.75 4.49
CA ALA A 339 -17.96 15.51 5.37
C ALA A 339 -19.22 16.01 4.65
N SER A 340 -19.09 16.53 3.43
CA SER A 340 -20.23 16.94 2.58
C SER A 340 -21.22 15.78 2.37
N ARG A 341 -20.72 14.58 2.03
CA ARG A 341 -21.58 13.39 1.87
C ARG A 341 -22.27 12.99 3.17
N HIS A 342 -21.55 13.01 4.29
CA HIS A 342 -22.11 12.65 5.59
C HIS A 342 -23.25 13.57 6.00
N ASP A 343 -23.06 14.89 5.90
CA ASP A 343 -24.11 15.84 6.26
C ASP A 343 -25.27 15.82 5.25
N LEU A 344 -25.00 15.58 3.97
CA LEU A 344 -26.04 15.40 2.96
C LEU A 344 -26.93 14.17 3.26
N ASP A 345 -26.32 13.03 3.59
CA ASP A 345 -27.04 11.82 3.99
C ASP A 345 -27.85 12.04 5.28
N ARG A 346 -27.28 12.77 6.24
CA ARG A 346 -27.95 13.15 7.50
C ARG A 346 -29.16 14.05 7.27
N LEU A 347 -29.03 15.07 6.42
CA LEU A 347 -30.10 16.01 6.09
C LEU A 347 -31.22 15.34 5.28
N ARG A 348 -30.91 14.27 4.54
CA ARG A 348 -31.89 13.45 3.81
C ARG A 348 -32.50 12.32 4.67
N ALA A 349 -32.08 12.15 5.92
CA ALA A 349 -32.58 11.08 6.78
C ALA A 349 -33.97 11.42 7.39
N PRO A 350 -34.90 10.45 7.49
CA PRO A 350 -36.22 10.67 8.09
C PRO A 350 -36.15 10.91 9.61
N PRO A 351 -37.10 11.65 10.23
CA PRO A 351 -37.11 11.96 11.66
C PRO A 351 -37.31 10.71 12.54
N ILE A 352 -36.60 10.66 13.68
CA ILE A 352 -36.61 9.53 14.62
C ILE A 352 -37.94 9.51 15.41
N PRO A 353 -38.74 8.42 15.34
CA PRO A 353 -39.96 8.27 16.13
C PRO A 353 -39.70 8.25 17.64
N ARG A 354 -40.56 8.89 18.45
CA ARG A 354 -40.46 8.94 19.92
C ARG A 354 -41.70 8.36 20.58
N PHE A 355 -41.51 7.48 21.57
CA PHE A 355 -42.59 6.80 22.26
C PHE A 355 -42.46 6.95 23.79
N ALA A 356 -43.58 7.18 24.46
CA ALA A 356 -43.69 7.10 25.90
C ALA A 356 -44.40 5.79 26.28
N VAL A 357 -43.79 5.00 27.17
CA VAL A 357 -44.30 3.72 27.65
C VAL A 357 -44.59 3.85 29.14
N THR A 358 -45.87 3.91 29.49
CA THR A 358 -46.30 4.03 30.89
C THR A 358 -46.97 2.74 31.34
N ALA A 359 -46.49 2.16 32.45
CA ALA A 359 -47.08 0.96 33.07
C ALA A 359 -46.72 0.91 34.57
N ARG A 360 -47.50 0.16 35.35
CA ARG A 360 -47.31 0.05 36.80
C ARG A 360 -45.96 -0.62 37.13
N GLY A 361 -45.10 0.07 37.86
CA GLY A 361 -43.80 -0.45 38.32
C GLY A 361 -42.61 -0.17 37.40
N LEU A 362 -42.80 0.58 36.30
CA LEU A 362 -41.69 1.05 35.47
C LEU A 362 -40.97 2.24 36.13
N PRO A 363 -39.63 2.36 35.99
CA PRO A 363 -38.91 3.55 36.39
C PRO A 363 -39.19 4.73 35.44
N ASP A 364 -39.15 5.97 35.95
CA ASP A 364 -39.09 7.16 35.09
C ASP A 364 -37.66 7.30 34.54
N ALA A 365 -37.45 6.84 33.31
CA ALA A 365 -36.13 6.77 32.68
C ALA A 365 -36.25 6.77 31.16
N GLU A 366 -35.23 7.29 30.48
CA GLU A 366 -35.09 7.14 29.02
C GLU A 366 -34.16 5.96 28.72
N LEU A 367 -34.58 5.12 27.77
CA LEU A 367 -33.80 3.94 27.40
C LEU A 367 -32.61 4.36 26.53
N LEU A 368 -31.40 4.31 27.09
CA LEU A 368 -30.18 4.78 26.42
C LEU A 368 -29.83 3.94 25.18
N SER A 369 -29.85 4.58 24.00
CA SER A 369 -29.55 3.96 22.71
C SER A 369 -28.04 3.81 22.45
N ASP A 370 -27.64 2.77 21.73
CA ASP A 370 -26.27 2.62 21.23
C ASP A 370 -26.11 3.41 19.93
N SER A 371 -25.41 4.53 19.97
CA SER A 371 -25.16 5.38 18.78
C SER A 371 -26.44 5.78 18.03
N GLY A 372 -27.54 6.00 18.76
CA GLY A 372 -28.85 6.36 18.21
C GLY A 372 -29.77 5.18 17.83
N LEU A 373 -29.34 3.93 18.09
CA LEU A 373 -30.09 2.72 17.75
C LEU A 373 -30.50 1.92 19.00
N LEU A 374 -31.73 1.40 18.99
CA LEU A 374 -32.22 0.40 19.94
C LEU A 374 -32.41 -0.94 19.22
N HIS A 375 -32.07 -2.05 19.87
CA HIS A 375 -32.19 -3.38 19.28
C HIS A 375 -33.53 -4.01 19.66
N VAL A 376 -34.39 -4.27 18.67
CA VAL A 376 -35.72 -4.85 18.88
C VAL A 376 -35.73 -6.33 18.55
N GLN A 377 -36.30 -7.14 19.45
CA GLN A 377 -36.63 -8.54 19.23
C GLN A 377 -38.11 -8.76 19.52
N ILE A 378 -38.79 -9.49 18.64
CA ILE A 378 -40.21 -9.83 18.80
C ILE A 378 -40.34 -11.35 18.78
N ARG A 379 -41.03 -11.90 19.78
CA ARG A 379 -41.32 -13.32 19.90
C ARG A 379 -42.83 -13.54 20.04
N ARG A 380 -43.46 -14.12 19.03
CA ARG A 380 -44.88 -14.54 19.07
C ARG A 380 -44.99 -15.99 19.55
N PHE A 381 -45.89 -16.30 20.48
CA PHE A 381 -46.16 -17.63 21.02
C PHE A 381 -47.44 -18.22 20.40
N ARG A 382 -47.66 -19.54 20.54
CA ARG A 382 -48.82 -20.23 19.94
C ARG A 382 -50.16 -19.95 20.63
N ASP A 383 -50.16 -19.31 21.80
CA ASP A 383 -51.33 -18.96 22.60
C ASP A 383 -51.68 -17.47 22.52
N ASP A 384 -51.41 -16.86 21.37
CA ASP A 384 -51.61 -15.45 21.04
C ASP A 384 -50.83 -14.44 21.91
N ARG A 385 -49.81 -14.91 22.65
CA ARG A 385 -48.90 -14.01 23.36
C ARG A 385 -47.82 -13.46 22.44
N VAL A 386 -47.43 -12.20 22.66
CA VAL A 386 -46.31 -11.54 21.96
C VAL A 386 -45.39 -10.89 22.99
N GLU A 387 -44.10 -11.14 22.86
CA GLU A 387 -43.06 -10.51 23.69
C GLU A 387 -42.16 -9.62 22.83
N TYR A 388 -42.11 -8.34 23.17
CA TYR A 388 -41.22 -7.32 22.64
C TYR A 388 -40.06 -7.13 23.63
N ARG A 389 -38.83 -7.26 23.14
CA ARG A 389 -37.62 -7.01 23.91
C ARG A 389 -36.81 -5.92 23.21
N ILE A 390 -36.66 -4.77 23.86
CA ILE A 390 -35.98 -3.59 23.33
C ILE A 390 -34.74 -3.33 24.16
N ALA A 391 -33.56 -3.58 23.60
CA ALA A 391 -32.28 -3.46 24.29
C ALA A 391 -31.55 -2.18 23.91
N GLY A 392 -31.15 -1.42 24.93
CA GLY A 392 -30.22 -0.29 24.86
C GLY A 392 -28.82 -0.67 25.35
N ILE A 393 -28.03 0.33 25.76
CA ILE A 393 -26.65 0.12 26.25
C ILE A 393 -26.65 -0.57 27.62
N GLU A 394 -27.45 -0.09 28.57
CA GLU A 394 -27.40 -0.53 29.97
C GLU A 394 -28.70 -1.21 30.43
N GLN A 395 -29.76 -1.11 29.64
CA GLN A 395 -31.11 -1.49 30.04
C GLN A 395 -31.84 -2.19 28.90
N VAL A 396 -32.76 -3.08 29.26
CA VAL A 396 -33.67 -3.72 28.31
C VAL A 396 -35.11 -3.53 28.80
N LEU A 397 -35.97 -3.01 27.93
CA LEU A 397 -37.40 -2.97 28.13
C LEU A 397 -38.00 -4.29 27.61
N LEU A 398 -38.67 -5.03 28.50
CA LEU A 398 -39.39 -6.25 28.15
C LEU A 398 -40.89 -6.01 28.30
N LEU A 399 -41.63 -6.14 27.20
CA LEU A 399 -43.08 -6.00 27.13
C LEU A 399 -43.70 -7.28 26.59
N ARG A 400 -44.47 -7.99 27.40
CA ARG A 400 -45.22 -9.20 27.02
C ARG A 400 -46.71 -8.91 27.08
N MET A 401 -47.42 -9.28 26.02
CA MET A 401 -48.85 -9.01 25.83
C MET A 401 -49.59 -10.27 25.40
N GLN A 402 -50.87 -10.38 25.77
CA GLN A 402 -51.82 -11.36 25.23
C GLN A 402 -53.00 -10.58 24.64
N GLY A 403 -53.11 -10.54 23.30
CA GLY A 403 -53.99 -9.56 22.65
C GLY A 403 -53.65 -8.13 23.08
N ASN A 404 -54.62 -7.39 23.62
CA ASN A 404 -54.44 -6.02 24.11
C ASN A 404 -54.08 -5.92 25.60
N LEU A 405 -53.96 -7.04 26.31
CA LEU A 405 -53.64 -7.06 27.75
C LEU A 405 -52.11 -7.16 27.95
N ILE A 406 -51.53 -6.28 28.76
CA ILE A 406 -50.13 -6.37 29.18
C ILE A 406 -50.01 -7.42 30.29
N GLU A 407 -49.30 -8.51 30.04
CA GLU A 407 -48.96 -9.51 31.08
C GLU A 407 -47.74 -9.08 31.89
N ARG A 408 -46.77 -8.44 31.24
CA ARG A 408 -45.52 -8.01 31.87
C ARG A 408 -44.94 -6.82 31.12
N CYS A 409 -44.63 -5.74 31.83
CA CYS A 409 -43.84 -4.64 31.30
C CYS A 409 -42.81 -4.23 32.36
N VAL A 410 -41.53 -4.48 32.08
CA VAL A 410 -40.44 -4.22 33.03
C VAL A 410 -39.19 -3.71 32.32
N VAL A 411 -38.43 -2.84 32.99
CA VAL A 411 -37.07 -2.49 32.58
C VAL A 411 -36.10 -3.26 33.46
N GLU A 412 -35.20 -4.01 32.83
CA GLU A 412 -34.17 -4.79 33.52
C GLU A 412 -32.78 -4.24 33.18
N PRO A 413 -31.83 -4.21 34.13
CA PRO A 413 -30.44 -3.89 33.83
C PRO A 413 -29.84 -4.95 32.89
N LEU A 414 -29.07 -4.51 31.91
CA LEU A 414 -28.38 -5.35 30.95
C LEU A 414 -26.89 -5.43 31.33
N PRO A 415 -26.44 -6.48 32.06
CA PRO A 415 -25.05 -6.62 32.45
C PRO A 415 -24.13 -6.79 31.24
N PHE A 416 -22.86 -6.40 31.38
CA PHE A 416 -21.87 -6.37 30.29
C PHE A 416 -21.74 -7.71 29.53
N ASP A 417 -21.82 -8.84 30.25
CA ASP A 417 -21.75 -10.19 29.65
C ASP A 417 -22.99 -10.53 28.81
N ALA A 418 -24.11 -9.84 29.04
CA ALA A 418 -25.37 -9.99 28.31
C ALA A 418 -25.56 -8.95 27.19
N LEU A 419 -24.68 -7.94 27.06
CA LEU A 419 -24.73 -6.96 25.97
C LEU A 419 -24.69 -7.66 24.59
N ARG A 420 -23.84 -8.69 24.46
CA ARG A 420 -23.63 -9.44 23.21
C ARG A 420 -24.85 -10.27 22.79
N SER A 421 -25.68 -10.70 23.75
CA SER A 421 -26.94 -11.42 23.48
C SER A 421 -28.13 -10.45 23.33
N GLY A 422 -28.11 -9.34 24.06
CA GLY A 422 -29.09 -8.24 23.96
C GLY A 422 -29.06 -7.53 22.60
N LYS A 423 -27.89 -7.39 21.97
CA LYS A 423 -27.71 -6.76 20.65
C LYS A 423 -28.00 -7.69 19.44
N ARG A 424 -28.55 -8.89 19.65
CA ARG A 424 -28.95 -9.80 18.56
C ARG A 424 -30.24 -9.37 17.82
N GLY A 425 -30.91 -8.30 18.28
CA GLY A 425 -32.14 -7.78 17.69
C GLY A 425 -31.91 -6.87 16.49
N THR A 426 -32.97 -6.62 15.73
CA THR A 426 -32.94 -5.69 14.59
C THR A 426 -32.69 -4.27 15.12
N PRO A 427 -31.63 -3.58 14.68
CA PRO A 427 -31.37 -2.21 15.08
C PRO A 427 -32.40 -1.28 14.44
N LEU A 428 -33.03 -0.43 15.25
CA LEU A 428 -34.03 0.53 14.81
C LEU A 428 -33.78 1.88 15.51
N ALA A 429 -33.88 2.96 14.75
CA ALA A 429 -33.75 4.32 15.27
C ALA A 429 -35.11 4.81 15.78
N PHE A 430 -35.31 4.79 17.09
CA PHE A 430 -36.45 5.39 17.81
C PHE A 430 -36.04 5.64 19.26
N ALA A 431 -36.74 6.54 19.95
CA ALA A 431 -36.52 6.80 21.37
C ALA A 431 -37.69 6.29 22.21
N VAL A 432 -37.39 5.72 23.39
CA VAL A 432 -38.40 5.26 24.35
C VAL A 432 -38.13 5.85 25.71
N ARG A 433 -39.15 6.50 26.27
CA ARG A 433 -39.16 6.92 27.68
C ARG A 433 -40.17 6.09 28.46
N THR A 434 -39.75 5.54 29.59
CA THR A 434 -40.63 4.81 30.51
C THR A 434 -41.11 5.70 31.65
N ALA A 435 -42.31 5.45 32.17
CA ALA A 435 -42.82 6.12 33.37
C ALA A 435 -43.75 5.20 34.18
N ASN A 436 -43.82 5.44 35.49
CA ASN A 436 -44.76 4.71 36.36
C ASN A 436 -46.17 5.33 36.27
N GLY A 437 -47.20 4.52 36.04
CA GLY A 437 -48.57 5.01 35.99
C GLY A 437 -49.64 3.94 36.21
N ASN A 438 -50.88 4.39 36.43
CA ASN A 438 -52.05 3.51 36.63
C ASN A 438 -52.78 3.17 35.31
N ARG A 439 -52.34 3.71 34.17
CA ARG A 439 -52.83 3.40 32.83
C ARG A 439 -51.68 2.88 31.97
N ASP A 440 -51.96 1.83 31.21
CA ASP A 440 -51.02 1.20 30.30
C ASP A 440 -51.09 1.88 28.92
N GLU A 441 -50.22 2.87 28.70
CA GLU A 441 -50.10 3.59 27.42
C GLU A 441 -48.96 2.99 26.60
N VAL A 442 -49.25 1.91 25.88
CA VAL A 442 -48.30 1.24 24.96
C VAL A 442 -48.81 1.10 23.53
N GLY A 443 -50.08 1.41 23.27
CA GLY A 443 -50.73 1.12 21.99
C GLY A 443 -50.04 1.76 20.78
N GLY A 444 -49.65 3.03 20.86
CA GLY A 444 -48.92 3.70 19.77
C GLY A 444 -47.51 3.14 19.55
N PHE A 445 -46.85 2.69 20.62
CA PHE A 445 -45.54 2.04 20.55
C PHE A 445 -45.62 0.65 19.94
N VAL A 446 -46.62 -0.14 20.35
CA VAL A 446 -46.87 -1.49 19.81
C VAL A 446 -47.31 -1.43 18.36
N ALA A 447 -48.19 -0.49 17.99
CA ALA A 447 -48.60 -0.31 16.59
C ALA A 447 -47.41 0.01 15.68
N PHE A 448 -46.50 0.88 16.12
CA PHE A 448 -45.25 1.15 15.40
C PHE A 448 -44.40 -0.11 15.23
N LEU A 449 -44.24 -0.91 16.29
CA LEU A 449 -43.47 -2.16 16.20
C LEU A 449 -44.18 -3.21 15.32
N GLU A 450 -45.49 -3.31 15.34
CA GLU A 450 -46.24 -4.24 14.49
C GLU A 450 -46.23 -3.84 13.02
N GLU A 451 -46.32 -2.53 12.72
CA GLU A 451 -46.18 -1.99 11.35
C GLU A 451 -44.75 -2.15 10.82
N THR A 452 -43.75 -1.98 11.68
CA THR A 452 -42.33 -2.17 11.33
C THR A 452 -41.97 -3.65 11.16
N PHE A 453 -42.69 -4.55 11.82
CA PHE A 453 -42.45 -6.00 11.82
C PHE A 453 -43.72 -6.83 11.52
N PRO A 454 -44.32 -6.70 10.32
CA PRO A 454 -45.62 -7.31 10.00
C PRO A 454 -45.55 -8.85 9.86
N ASP A 455 -44.38 -9.41 9.51
CA ASP A 455 -44.22 -10.82 9.08
C ASP A 455 -43.54 -11.75 10.10
N VAL A 456 -43.56 -11.46 11.41
CA VAL A 456 -42.94 -12.36 12.41
C VAL A 456 -43.87 -13.55 12.74
N PRO A 457 -43.59 -14.79 12.29
CA PRO A 457 -44.49 -15.92 12.52
C PRO A 457 -44.39 -16.47 13.97
N PRO A 458 -45.44 -17.14 14.49
CA PRO A 458 -45.43 -17.74 15.83
C PRO A 458 -44.33 -18.79 16.00
N ALA A 459 -43.77 -18.86 17.20
CA ALA A 459 -42.66 -19.74 17.53
C ALA A 459 -43.00 -21.23 17.28
N GLU A 460 -42.26 -21.75 16.30
CA GLU A 460 -42.01 -23.14 15.92
C GLU A 460 -43.14 -23.90 15.23
N THR A 461 -42.96 -24.17 13.94
CA THR A 461 -42.73 -25.55 13.47
C THR A 461 -41.70 -25.46 12.35
N ARG A 462 -40.60 -26.20 12.44
CA ARG A 462 -39.69 -26.40 11.30
C ARG A 462 -40.49 -27.03 10.17
N SER A 463 -41.02 -26.21 9.26
CA SER A 463 -41.56 -26.66 7.99
C SER A 463 -40.44 -26.49 6.97
N HIS A 464 -40.10 -27.61 6.33
CA HIS A 464 -39.15 -27.67 5.23
C HIS A 464 -39.70 -26.88 4.04
N THR A 465 -39.40 -25.60 4.00
CA THR A 465 -39.27 -24.86 2.73
C THR A 465 -37.79 -24.57 2.56
N ARG A 466 -37.17 -25.24 1.58
CA ARG A 466 -35.75 -25.08 1.22
C ARG A 466 -35.50 -23.63 0.78
N ARG A 467 -35.14 -22.76 1.72
CA ARG A 467 -34.35 -21.55 1.48
C ARG A 467 -32.91 -21.87 1.92
N SER A 468 -31.96 -21.60 1.02
CA SER A 468 -30.58 -22.08 1.03
C SER A 468 -29.88 -22.11 2.39
N ASP A 469 -29.31 -23.28 2.72
CA ASP A 469 -28.38 -23.57 3.83
C ASP A 469 -27.06 -22.76 3.74
N GLY A 470 -27.12 -21.43 3.80
CA GLY A 470 -25.92 -20.58 3.81
C GLY A 470 -25.47 -20.21 5.22
N PHE A 471 -24.23 -19.74 5.37
CA PHE A 471 -23.69 -18.99 6.51
C PHE A 471 -23.16 -17.65 6.01
N ALA A 472 -22.96 -16.65 6.89
CA ALA A 472 -22.37 -15.38 6.45
C ALA A 472 -20.84 -15.49 6.39
N VAL A 473 -20.25 -15.16 5.25
CA VAL A 473 -18.79 -15.25 5.06
C VAL A 473 -18.07 -14.24 5.94
N ALA A 474 -18.69 -13.08 6.21
CA ALA A 474 -18.18 -12.09 7.17
C ALA A 474 -17.95 -12.69 8.56
N ASP A 475 -18.90 -13.50 9.06
CA ASP A 475 -18.77 -14.17 10.37
C ASP A 475 -17.61 -15.18 10.36
N LEU A 476 -17.43 -15.90 9.24
CA LEU A 476 -16.31 -16.83 9.06
C LEU A 476 -14.96 -16.11 9.04
N TRP A 477 -14.85 -15.01 8.30
CA TRP A 477 -13.63 -14.20 8.23
C TRP A 477 -13.24 -13.65 9.60
N HIS A 478 -14.19 -13.06 10.34
CA HIS A 478 -13.97 -12.60 11.71
C HIS A 478 -13.56 -13.72 12.66
N THR A 479 -14.28 -14.85 12.63
CA THR A 479 -13.98 -15.98 13.52
C THR A 479 -12.60 -16.57 13.24
N LEU A 480 -12.23 -16.74 11.97
CA LEU A 480 -10.92 -17.30 11.61
C LEU A 480 -9.76 -16.38 12.05
N ILE A 481 -9.89 -15.07 11.87
CA ILE A 481 -8.84 -14.14 12.30
C ILE A 481 -8.75 -14.01 13.82
N ASP A 482 -9.88 -14.14 14.54
CA ASP A 482 -9.90 -14.20 16.00
C ASP A 482 -9.21 -15.45 16.53
N LEU A 483 -9.57 -16.61 15.97
CA LEU A 483 -8.95 -17.87 16.36
C LEU A 483 -7.44 -17.85 16.10
N GLU A 484 -6.96 -17.30 14.98
CA GLU A 484 -5.51 -17.19 14.75
C GLU A 484 -4.75 -16.46 15.89
N GLU A 485 -5.38 -15.53 16.61
CA GLU A 485 -4.81 -14.88 17.81
C GLU A 485 -4.89 -15.80 19.05
N ASP A 486 -6.01 -16.52 19.21
CA ASP A 486 -6.22 -17.49 20.30
C ASP A 486 -5.33 -18.75 20.18
N PHE A 487 -4.81 -19.02 18.98
CA PHE A 487 -3.93 -20.16 18.70
C PHE A 487 -2.44 -19.89 18.94
N ILE A 488 -2.07 -18.71 19.48
CA ILE A 488 -0.72 -18.43 20.00
C ILE A 488 -0.36 -19.47 21.08
N PRO A 489 0.80 -20.15 20.99
CA PRO A 489 1.19 -21.17 21.96
C PRO A 489 1.27 -20.60 23.39
N SER A 490 0.74 -21.34 24.36
CA SER A 490 0.86 -21.00 25.77
C SER A 490 1.51 -22.14 26.57
N VAL A 491 2.34 -21.77 27.53
CA VAL A 491 3.06 -22.71 28.38
C VAL A 491 2.87 -22.33 29.84
N THR A 492 2.67 -23.34 30.67
CA THR A 492 2.69 -23.20 32.13
C THR A 492 4.13 -23.40 32.58
N LEU A 493 4.72 -22.39 33.21
CA LEU A 493 6.09 -22.46 33.70
C LEU A 493 6.15 -23.24 35.02
N GLY A 494 7.01 -24.24 35.09
CA GLY A 494 7.32 -25.04 36.27
C GLY A 494 8.52 -24.49 37.04
N ASP A 495 9.30 -25.38 37.62
CA ASP A 495 10.45 -25.02 38.45
C ASP A 495 11.58 -24.40 37.62
N ARG A 496 12.26 -23.41 38.21
CA ARG A 496 13.51 -22.89 37.68
C ARG A 496 14.61 -23.90 37.96
N ILE A 497 15.15 -24.50 36.89
CA ILE A 497 16.03 -25.67 36.99
C ILE A 497 17.51 -25.26 36.98
N ALA A 498 17.86 -24.23 36.23
CA ALA A 498 19.24 -23.80 36.02
C ALA A 498 19.31 -22.35 35.53
N ASP A 499 20.49 -21.77 35.68
CA ASP A 499 20.84 -20.45 35.15
C ASP A 499 22.05 -20.55 34.22
N THR A 500 21.99 -19.82 33.11
CA THR A 500 23.13 -19.55 32.25
C THR A 500 23.61 -18.11 32.51
N ALA A 501 24.71 -17.69 31.88
CA ALA A 501 25.22 -16.33 32.02
C ALA A 501 24.19 -15.26 31.61
N ASP A 502 23.31 -15.57 30.64
CA ASP A 502 22.41 -14.60 30.01
C ASP A 502 20.90 -14.97 30.08
N ALA A 503 20.54 -16.15 30.61
CA ALA A 503 19.15 -16.66 30.63
C ALA A 503 18.86 -17.59 31.82
N ALA A 504 17.60 -17.64 32.26
CA ALA A 504 17.10 -18.60 33.25
C ALA A 504 16.30 -19.72 32.59
N ILE A 505 16.53 -20.97 33.01
CA ILE A 505 15.89 -22.17 32.46
C ILE A 505 14.76 -22.62 33.37
N PHE A 506 13.58 -22.82 32.79
CA PHE A 506 12.36 -23.26 33.46
C PHE A 506 11.89 -24.59 32.88
N GLU A 507 11.35 -25.47 33.71
CA GLU A 507 10.46 -26.52 33.23
C GLU A 507 9.21 -25.87 32.64
N TYR A 508 8.58 -26.53 31.67
CA TYR A 508 7.30 -26.08 31.16
C TYR A 508 6.38 -27.23 30.80
N GLU A 509 5.09 -26.97 30.90
CA GLU A 509 4.05 -27.81 30.32
C GLU A 509 3.30 -27.00 29.27
N ALA A 510 3.28 -27.48 28.03
CA ALA A 510 2.61 -26.79 26.93
C ALA A 510 1.17 -27.26 26.78
N ASP A 511 0.27 -26.31 26.53
CA ASP A 511 -1.11 -26.62 26.17
C ASP A 511 -1.20 -27.32 24.80
N ARG A 512 -0.24 -27.03 23.92
CA ARG A 512 -0.14 -27.56 22.56
C ARG A 512 1.31 -27.67 22.08
N PRO A 513 1.61 -28.56 21.12
CA PRO A 513 2.93 -28.60 20.49
C PRO A 513 3.20 -27.31 19.72
N PHE A 514 4.40 -26.75 19.86
CA PHE A 514 4.91 -25.62 19.08
C PHE A 514 6.30 -25.94 18.54
N ASP A 515 6.67 -25.29 17.43
CA ASP A 515 7.97 -25.44 16.79
C ASP A 515 8.35 -24.06 16.23
N PHE A 516 9.46 -23.51 16.69
CA PHE A 516 9.97 -22.21 16.25
C PHE A 516 11.24 -22.43 15.43
N ASP A 517 11.36 -21.74 14.29
CA ASP A 517 12.59 -21.72 13.51
C ASP A 517 13.72 -21.12 14.38
N SER A 518 14.96 -21.62 14.25
CA SER A 518 16.13 -21.14 15.01
C SER A 518 16.39 -19.63 14.86
N GLU A 519 15.86 -19.00 13.81
CA GLU A 519 15.94 -17.56 13.53
C GLU A 519 14.73 -16.74 14.06
N SER A 520 13.83 -17.34 14.84
CA SER A 520 12.62 -16.68 15.34
C SER A 520 12.93 -15.76 16.54
N ASP A 521 12.34 -14.56 16.57
CA ASP A 521 12.43 -13.63 17.73
C ASP A 521 11.16 -13.80 18.56
N VAL A 522 11.22 -14.73 19.52
CA VAL A 522 10.07 -15.14 20.33
C VAL A 522 10.08 -14.40 21.67
N GLU A 523 9.02 -13.67 21.93
CA GLU A 523 8.76 -12.97 23.19
C GLU A 523 7.97 -13.88 24.13
N VAL A 524 8.34 -13.88 25.41
CA VAL A 524 7.55 -14.50 26.47
C VAL A 524 6.70 -13.40 27.09
N ARG A 525 5.37 -13.56 27.04
CA ARG A 525 4.40 -12.56 27.51
C ARG A 525 3.41 -13.17 28.48
N THR A 526 2.66 -12.35 29.21
CA THR A 526 1.55 -12.85 30.06
C THR A 526 0.50 -13.59 29.21
N ARG A 527 -0.41 -14.32 29.87
CA ARG A 527 -1.40 -15.23 29.25
C ARG A 527 -2.24 -14.65 28.08
N ASP A 528 -2.35 -13.33 27.96
CA ASP A 528 -3.18 -12.65 26.95
C ASP A 528 -2.57 -12.63 25.53
N GLY A 529 -1.84 -13.68 25.14
CA GLY A 529 -1.25 -13.83 23.82
C GLY A 529 -0.35 -12.65 23.43
N GLY A 530 -0.59 -12.11 22.23
CA GLY A 530 0.12 -10.92 21.73
C GLY A 530 -0.10 -9.68 22.59
N ARG A 531 -1.24 -9.54 23.29
CA ARG A 531 -1.59 -8.35 24.08
C ARG A 531 -1.02 -8.38 25.50
N GLY A 532 -0.54 -9.55 25.96
CA GLY A 532 0.05 -9.72 27.28
C GLY A 532 1.26 -8.81 27.52
N ARG A 533 1.65 -8.56 28.77
CA ARG A 533 2.85 -7.77 29.10
C ARG A 533 4.11 -8.57 28.80
N LEU A 534 5.18 -7.91 28.31
CA LEU A 534 6.46 -8.56 28.02
C LEU A 534 7.14 -9.00 29.32
N ILE A 535 7.42 -10.31 29.43
CA ILE A 535 8.16 -10.91 30.54
C ILE A 535 9.63 -11.04 30.17
N GLY A 536 9.94 -11.46 28.95
CA GLY A 536 11.31 -11.63 28.46
C GLY A 536 11.34 -12.16 27.03
N LYS A 537 12.47 -12.70 26.61
CA LYS A 537 12.64 -13.34 25.30
C LYS A 537 13.04 -14.80 25.45
N LEU A 538 12.53 -15.67 24.58
CA LEU A 538 12.93 -17.06 24.52
C LEU A 538 14.34 -17.18 23.93
N ASP A 539 15.20 -18.03 24.51
CA ASP A 539 16.42 -18.50 23.85
C ASP A 539 16.16 -19.87 23.22
N LEU A 540 16.15 -19.90 21.89
CA LEU A 540 15.82 -21.10 21.11
C LEU A 540 16.93 -22.15 21.13
N ARG A 541 18.17 -21.76 21.49
CA ARG A 541 19.30 -22.69 21.55
C ARG A 541 19.19 -23.67 22.72
N ASP A 542 18.52 -23.23 23.79
CA ASP A 542 18.32 -23.96 25.04
C ASP A 542 16.84 -24.38 25.22
N LEU A 543 16.09 -24.48 24.11
CA LEU A 543 14.73 -25.01 24.08
C LEU A 543 14.77 -26.54 23.90
N SER A 544 14.13 -27.26 24.82
CA SER A 544 13.95 -28.71 24.76
C SER A 544 12.46 -29.10 24.84
N ASP A 545 12.16 -30.39 24.75
CA ASP A 545 10.80 -30.92 24.92
C ASP A 545 10.22 -30.71 26.33
N ARG A 546 11.05 -30.32 27.32
CA ARG A 546 10.64 -30.18 28.74
C ARG A 546 11.11 -28.90 29.43
N SER A 547 12.04 -28.17 28.81
CA SER A 547 12.60 -26.95 29.39
C SER A 547 12.72 -25.85 28.35
N LEU A 548 12.58 -24.60 28.81
CA LEU A 548 12.79 -23.41 28.00
C LEU A 548 13.64 -22.38 28.74
N ALA A 549 14.41 -21.60 28.00
CA ALA A 549 15.26 -20.55 28.56
C ALA A 549 14.70 -19.15 28.25
N ILE A 550 14.61 -18.29 29.27
CA ILE A 550 14.13 -16.91 29.14
C ILE A 550 15.28 -15.94 29.45
N ARG A 551 15.60 -15.08 28.48
CA ARG A 551 16.60 -14.00 28.57
C ARG A 551 15.94 -12.63 28.65
N LEU A 552 16.69 -11.62 29.09
CA LEU A 552 16.24 -10.21 29.16
C LEU A 552 14.91 -10.06 29.92
N MET A 553 14.80 -10.75 31.06
CA MET A 553 13.56 -10.76 31.83
C MET A 553 13.28 -9.39 32.46
N SER A 554 12.11 -8.82 32.19
CA SER A 554 11.61 -7.62 32.88
C SER A 554 11.22 -7.92 34.32
N ARG A 555 10.80 -9.17 34.59
CA ARG A 555 10.55 -9.73 35.91
C ARG A 555 10.71 -11.25 35.89
N PRO A 556 11.02 -11.88 37.03
CA PRO A 556 10.93 -13.34 37.14
C PRO A 556 9.46 -13.80 37.03
N PRO A 557 9.17 -14.85 36.24
CA PRO A 557 7.85 -15.48 36.21
C PRO A 557 7.60 -16.27 37.50
N ALA A 558 6.33 -16.34 37.93
CA ALA A 558 5.95 -17.16 39.08
C ALA A 558 5.84 -18.65 38.69
N GLN A 559 6.07 -19.54 39.66
CA GLN A 559 5.83 -20.98 39.47
C GLN A 559 4.34 -21.22 39.18
N GLY A 560 4.04 -22.01 38.15
CA GLY A 560 2.69 -22.25 37.66
C GLY A 560 2.12 -21.12 36.81
N GLU A 561 2.89 -20.07 36.51
CA GLU A 561 2.43 -18.96 35.68
C GLU A 561 2.26 -19.40 34.23
N VAL A 562 1.08 -19.11 33.65
CA VAL A 562 0.80 -19.36 32.24
C VAL A 562 1.28 -18.16 31.41
N VAL A 563 2.22 -18.42 30.50
CA VAL A 563 2.81 -17.42 29.62
C VAL A 563 2.57 -17.77 28.15
N SER A 564 2.45 -16.74 27.31
CA SER A 564 2.30 -16.90 25.86
C SER A 564 3.66 -16.76 25.17
N LEU A 565 3.93 -17.63 24.19
CA LEU A 565 5.13 -17.59 23.36
C LEU A 565 4.79 -16.92 22.02
N VAL A 566 5.22 -15.67 21.86
CA VAL A 566 4.80 -14.81 20.76
C VAL A 566 5.98 -14.54 19.83
N ASP A 567 5.99 -15.13 18.64
CA ASP A 567 6.89 -14.67 17.58
C ASP A 567 6.48 -13.26 17.16
N ARG A 568 7.40 -12.30 17.35
CA ARG A 568 7.17 -10.89 17.02
C ARG A 568 6.79 -10.68 15.56
N ARG A 569 7.32 -11.50 14.64
CA ARG A 569 6.99 -11.45 13.21
C ARG A 569 5.58 -11.99 12.94
N ALA A 570 5.19 -13.07 13.63
CA ALA A 570 3.86 -13.65 13.51
C ALA A 570 2.77 -12.71 14.05
N ARG A 571 3.00 -12.06 15.21
CA ARG A 571 2.07 -11.06 15.75
C ARG A 571 1.88 -9.88 14.80
N ALA A 572 2.97 -9.29 14.32
CA ALA A 572 2.89 -8.18 13.37
C ALA A 572 2.18 -8.60 12.06
N SER A 573 2.24 -9.89 11.67
CA SER A 573 1.47 -10.45 10.57
C SER A 573 -0.03 -10.52 10.90
N ILE A 574 -0.40 -11.08 12.06
CA ILE A 574 -1.80 -11.20 12.51
C ILE A 574 -2.46 -9.82 12.58
N ASP A 575 -1.81 -8.83 13.21
CA ASP A 575 -2.34 -7.47 13.34
C ASP A 575 -2.64 -6.82 11.97
N ARG A 576 -1.81 -7.09 10.95
CA ARG A 576 -2.03 -6.58 9.58
C ARG A 576 -3.22 -7.25 8.91
N ARG A 577 -3.33 -8.57 9.05
CA ARG A 577 -4.43 -9.35 8.49
C ARG A 577 -5.76 -8.95 9.13
N ARG A 578 -5.80 -8.81 10.46
CA ARG A 578 -6.95 -8.30 11.21
C ARG A 578 -7.41 -6.93 10.72
N ARG A 579 -6.50 -5.95 10.61
CA ARG A 579 -6.84 -4.62 10.06
C ARG A 579 -7.43 -4.70 8.64
N GLY A 580 -6.87 -5.55 7.78
CA GLY A 580 -7.40 -5.75 6.43
C GLY A 580 -8.82 -6.34 6.44
N VAL A 581 -9.05 -7.35 7.26
CA VAL A 581 -10.38 -7.96 7.46
C VAL A 581 -11.37 -6.91 7.98
N ASP A 582 -11.03 -6.20 9.06
CA ASP A 582 -11.91 -5.19 9.66
C ASP A 582 -12.23 -4.06 8.67
N ARG A 583 -11.27 -3.63 7.85
CA ARG A 583 -11.49 -2.58 6.84
C ARG A 583 -12.45 -3.04 5.75
N ILE A 584 -12.33 -4.28 5.27
CA ILE A 584 -13.25 -4.85 4.28
C ILE A 584 -14.65 -5.01 4.88
N LEU A 585 -14.75 -5.58 6.08
CA LEU A 585 -16.03 -5.89 6.72
C LEU A 585 -16.78 -4.63 7.20
N SER A 586 -16.06 -3.53 7.45
CA SER A 586 -16.66 -2.21 7.72
C SER A 586 -16.96 -1.38 6.47
N GLY A 587 -16.77 -1.93 5.26
CA GLY A 587 -17.04 -1.24 4.00
C GLY A 587 -16.07 -0.10 3.66
N LYS A 588 -14.89 -0.08 4.28
CA LYS A 588 -13.86 0.96 4.12
C LYS A 588 -12.77 0.60 3.08
N SER A 589 -12.88 -0.55 2.41
CA SER A 589 -12.01 -0.92 1.28
C SER A 589 -12.38 -0.15 0.01
N GLU A 590 -11.46 -0.10 -0.98
CA GLU A 590 -11.71 0.55 -2.28
C GLU A 590 -12.94 0.01 -3.02
N ILE A 591 -13.25 -1.28 -2.82
CA ILE A 591 -14.54 -1.88 -3.19
C ILE A 591 -15.35 -2.01 -1.89
N PRO A 592 -16.37 -1.18 -1.64
CA PRO A 592 -17.06 -1.15 -0.35
C PRO A 592 -17.83 -2.43 -0.02
N ASP A 593 -18.37 -3.12 -1.03
CA ASP A 593 -19.14 -4.34 -0.91
C ASP A 593 -18.33 -5.61 -1.24
N LEU A 594 -17.00 -5.54 -1.11
CA LEU A 594 -16.07 -6.59 -1.54
C LEU A 594 -16.37 -7.98 -0.94
N ILE A 595 -16.83 -8.03 0.31
CA ILE A 595 -17.16 -9.30 0.97
C ILE A 595 -18.30 -10.06 0.27
N ASP A 596 -19.20 -9.35 -0.42
CA ASP A 596 -20.35 -9.94 -1.08
C ASP A 596 -19.97 -10.83 -2.27
N TYR A 597 -18.81 -10.60 -2.90
CA TYR A 597 -18.31 -11.44 -4.00
C TYR A 597 -17.93 -12.86 -3.53
N PHE A 598 -17.77 -13.03 -2.23
CA PHE A 598 -17.52 -14.31 -1.59
C PHE A 598 -18.80 -14.89 -0.96
N GLU A 599 -19.87 -14.10 -0.77
CA GLU A 599 -21.05 -14.49 -0.02
C GLU A 599 -22.00 -15.41 -0.83
N PRO A 600 -22.13 -16.72 -0.49
CA PRO A 600 -22.98 -17.64 -1.26
C PRO A 600 -24.47 -17.30 -1.21
N ARG A 601 -24.90 -16.52 -0.19
CA ARG A 601 -26.30 -16.10 -0.03
C ARG A 601 -26.67 -14.89 -0.88
N ARG A 602 -25.68 -14.17 -1.45
CA ARG A 602 -25.91 -12.97 -2.24
C ARG A 602 -25.67 -13.29 -3.72
N ASP A 603 -26.62 -12.86 -4.55
CA ASP A 603 -26.47 -12.97 -5.99
C ASP A 603 -25.81 -11.70 -6.55
N LYS A 604 -24.48 -11.69 -6.61
CA LYS A 604 -23.74 -10.56 -7.18
C LYS A 604 -23.72 -10.62 -8.70
N ARG A 605 -23.96 -9.45 -9.31
CA ARG A 605 -23.93 -9.25 -10.77
C ARG A 605 -22.60 -8.66 -11.18
N THR A 606 -22.20 -8.94 -12.41
CA THR A 606 -21.01 -8.37 -13.04
C THR A 606 -21.22 -6.91 -13.40
N THR A 607 -20.24 -6.07 -13.10
CA THR A 607 -20.17 -4.70 -13.62
C THR A 607 -19.37 -4.70 -14.91
N ALA A 608 -19.88 -4.06 -15.96
CA ALA A 608 -19.18 -3.90 -17.23
C ALA A 608 -18.18 -2.75 -17.16
N PHE A 609 -17.05 -2.90 -17.85
CA PHE A 609 -15.99 -1.90 -17.97
C PHE A 609 -15.62 -1.71 -19.45
N ASP A 610 -15.34 -0.46 -19.83
CA ASP A 610 -14.97 -0.10 -21.21
C ASP A 610 -13.47 -0.27 -21.47
N LEU A 611 -12.97 -1.49 -21.25
CA LEU A 611 -11.60 -1.87 -21.61
C LEU A 611 -11.65 -2.98 -22.66
N ALA A 612 -11.44 -2.61 -23.91
CA ALA A 612 -11.48 -3.52 -25.05
C ALA A 612 -10.12 -3.51 -25.80
N PRO A 613 -9.18 -4.41 -25.44
CA PRO A 613 -7.89 -4.48 -26.13
C PRO A 613 -8.07 -4.93 -27.59
N GLY A 614 -7.34 -4.31 -28.51
CA GLY A 614 -7.36 -4.70 -29.92
C GLY A 614 -6.79 -6.11 -30.15
N ASP A 615 -7.28 -6.83 -31.16
CA ASP A 615 -6.84 -8.22 -31.44
C ASP A 615 -5.32 -8.35 -31.61
N LYS A 616 -4.71 -7.41 -32.34
CA LYS A 616 -3.27 -7.37 -32.59
C LYS A 616 -2.46 -7.12 -31.31
N GLU A 617 -2.98 -6.32 -30.38
CA GLU A 617 -2.33 -6.01 -29.11
C GLU A 617 -2.21 -7.26 -28.24
N VAL A 618 -3.30 -8.02 -28.13
CA VAL A 618 -3.32 -9.25 -27.33
C VAL A 618 -2.50 -10.35 -27.99
N GLU A 619 -2.56 -10.48 -29.33
CA GLU A 619 -1.74 -11.45 -30.08
C GLU A 619 -0.24 -11.23 -29.90
N ALA A 620 0.21 -9.98 -29.78
CA ALA A 620 1.63 -9.66 -29.62
C ALA A 620 2.23 -10.23 -28.32
N TYR A 621 1.44 -10.66 -27.35
CA TYR A 621 1.93 -11.31 -26.12
C TYR A 621 2.19 -12.82 -26.30
N GLY A 622 1.80 -13.40 -27.44
CA GLY A 622 1.92 -14.83 -27.72
C GLY A 622 0.98 -15.68 -26.86
N LEU A 623 -0.15 -15.11 -26.45
CA LEU A 623 -1.19 -15.82 -25.69
C LEU A 623 -1.99 -16.74 -26.62
N ASN A 624 -2.33 -17.94 -26.15
CA ASN A 624 -3.19 -18.84 -26.90
C ASN A 624 -4.65 -18.33 -26.96
N PRO A 625 -5.52 -18.88 -27.83
CA PRO A 625 -6.90 -18.41 -27.96
C PRO A 625 -7.68 -18.33 -26.63
N GLY A 626 -7.60 -19.35 -25.78
CA GLY A 626 -8.29 -19.37 -24.48
C GLY A 626 -7.75 -18.33 -23.48
N GLN A 627 -6.43 -18.11 -23.48
CA GLN A 627 -5.81 -17.02 -22.71
C GLN A 627 -6.23 -15.66 -23.24
N ARG A 628 -6.37 -15.46 -24.56
CA ARG A 628 -6.83 -14.19 -25.15
C ARG A 628 -8.28 -13.88 -24.80
N GLU A 629 -9.14 -14.89 -24.84
CA GLU A 629 -10.53 -14.78 -24.41
C GLU A 629 -10.62 -14.41 -22.93
N ALA A 630 -9.91 -15.13 -22.07
CA ALA A 630 -9.85 -14.84 -20.64
C ALA A 630 -9.33 -13.41 -20.36
N PHE A 631 -8.32 -12.97 -21.12
CA PHE A 631 -7.76 -11.62 -21.03
C PHE A 631 -8.81 -10.54 -21.29
N ARG A 632 -9.59 -10.69 -22.36
CA ARG A 632 -10.66 -9.75 -22.70
C ARG A 632 -11.80 -9.78 -21.68
N ALA A 633 -12.23 -10.98 -21.28
CA ALA A 633 -13.31 -11.14 -20.31
C ALA A 633 -12.98 -10.49 -18.95
N ILE A 634 -11.74 -10.66 -18.46
CA ILE A 634 -11.26 -10.05 -17.20
C ILE A 634 -11.19 -8.52 -17.29
N LEU A 635 -10.87 -7.96 -18.46
CA LEU A 635 -10.86 -6.51 -18.65
C LEU A 635 -12.26 -5.92 -18.76
N ALA A 636 -13.18 -6.63 -19.44
CA ALA A 636 -14.54 -6.18 -19.71
C ALA A 636 -15.50 -6.30 -18.51
N ALA A 637 -15.22 -7.18 -17.54
CA ALA A 637 -16.09 -7.40 -16.38
C ALA A 637 -15.33 -7.29 -15.05
N GLY A 638 -16.03 -6.88 -13.99
CA GLY A 638 -15.43 -6.78 -12.65
C GLY A 638 -16.44 -6.38 -11.57
N PRO A 639 -16.00 -5.67 -10.52
CA PRO A 639 -14.62 -5.25 -10.23
C PRO A 639 -13.70 -6.39 -9.77
N VAL A 640 -14.22 -7.61 -9.50
CA VAL A 640 -13.45 -8.79 -9.09
C VAL A 640 -13.37 -9.82 -10.23
N GLY A 641 -12.26 -9.85 -10.96
CA GLY A 641 -11.96 -10.90 -11.92
C GLY A 641 -11.50 -12.21 -11.26
N LEU A 642 -11.85 -13.35 -11.84
CA LEU A 642 -11.49 -14.68 -11.34
C LEU A 642 -10.87 -15.51 -12.48
N LEU A 643 -9.64 -15.98 -12.29
CA LEU A 643 -8.94 -16.83 -13.25
C LEU A 643 -8.50 -18.14 -12.61
N GLN A 644 -9.10 -19.25 -13.02
CA GLN A 644 -8.61 -20.58 -12.70
C GLN A 644 -7.57 -21.04 -13.73
N GLY A 645 -6.34 -21.24 -13.25
CA GLY A 645 -5.24 -21.74 -14.06
C GLY A 645 -4.67 -23.05 -13.51
N PRO A 646 -5.09 -24.20 -14.06
CA PRO A 646 -4.48 -25.51 -13.83
C PRO A 646 -2.95 -25.53 -14.05
N PRO A 647 -2.22 -26.57 -13.57
CA PRO A 647 -0.77 -26.68 -13.68
C PRO A 647 -0.27 -26.49 -15.11
N GLY A 648 0.73 -25.61 -15.27
CA GLY A 648 1.38 -25.40 -16.56
C GLY A 648 0.58 -24.57 -17.57
N THR A 649 -0.58 -24.02 -17.23
CA THR A 649 -1.42 -23.23 -18.16
C THR A 649 -0.94 -21.79 -18.43
N GLY A 650 0.21 -21.40 -17.85
CA GLY A 650 0.82 -20.10 -18.13
C GLY A 650 0.26 -18.92 -17.33
N LYS A 651 -0.28 -19.14 -16.11
CA LYS A 651 -0.77 -18.08 -15.20
C LYS A 651 0.19 -16.90 -15.06
N THR A 652 1.47 -17.18 -14.80
CA THR A 652 2.50 -16.14 -14.62
C THR A 652 2.69 -15.32 -15.90
N ARG A 653 2.68 -15.98 -17.08
CA ARG A 653 2.75 -15.31 -18.39
C ARG A 653 1.52 -14.44 -18.63
N PHE A 654 0.34 -14.93 -18.26
CA PHE A 654 -0.92 -14.19 -18.35
C PHE A 654 -0.88 -12.94 -17.47
N ILE A 655 -0.50 -13.06 -16.19
CA ILE A 655 -0.36 -11.93 -15.26
C ILE A 655 0.63 -10.92 -15.83
N GLY A 656 1.78 -11.38 -16.32
CA GLY A 656 2.79 -10.52 -16.92
C GLY A 656 2.25 -9.72 -18.11
N ALA A 657 1.54 -10.39 -19.03
CA ALA A 657 0.93 -9.74 -20.20
C ALA A 657 -0.15 -8.73 -19.79
N LEU A 658 -0.98 -9.06 -18.80
CA LEU A 658 -2.06 -8.20 -18.32
C LEU A 658 -1.49 -6.93 -17.69
N VAL A 659 -0.55 -7.07 -16.76
CA VAL A 659 0.10 -5.92 -16.12
C VAL A 659 0.84 -5.06 -17.14
N HIS A 660 1.54 -5.68 -18.09
CA HIS A 660 2.23 -4.93 -19.14
C HIS A 660 1.23 -4.07 -19.94
N TRP A 661 0.16 -4.68 -20.47
CA TRP A 661 -0.86 -3.97 -21.23
C TRP A 661 -1.56 -2.90 -20.39
N LEU A 662 -1.88 -3.19 -19.13
CA LEU A 662 -2.48 -2.21 -18.23
C LEU A 662 -1.61 -0.97 -18.06
N VAL A 663 -0.29 -1.13 -17.92
CA VAL A 663 0.64 0.00 -17.74
C VAL A 663 0.88 0.75 -19.05
N THR A 664 1.05 0.03 -20.15
CA THR A 664 1.52 0.61 -21.43
C THR A 664 0.39 1.13 -22.31
N GLU A 665 -0.74 0.41 -22.36
CA GLU A 665 -1.87 0.74 -23.24
C GLU A 665 -3.03 1.36 -22.45
N ALA A 666 -3.36 0.82 -21.28
CA ALA A 666 -4.49 1.30 -20.48
C ALA A 666 -4.16 2.44 -19.50
N GLY A 667 -2.90 2.86 -19.42
CA GLY A 667 -2.46 3.98 -18.59
C GLY A 667 -2.58 3.77 -17.07
N ALA A 668 -2.62 2.51 -16.60
CA ALA A 668 -2.68 2.19 -15.18
C ALA A 668 -1.44 2.73 -14.44
N ARG A 669 -1.66 3.55 -13.42
CA ARG A 669 -0.60 4.26 -12.69
C ARG A 669 -0.07 3.46 -11.52
N LYS A 670 -0.92 2.66 -10.86
CA LYS A 670 -0.55 1.82 -9.72
C LYS A 670 -1.15 0.43 -9.78
N ILE A 671 -0.28 -0.58 -9.82
CA ILE A 671 -0.64 -1.99 -9.84
C ILE A 671 0.07 -2.70 -8.68
N LEU A 672 -0.70 -3.45 -7.91
CA LEU A 672 -0.21 -4.32 -6.86
C LEU A 672 -0.25 -5.78 -7.34
N VAL A 673 0.88 -6.47 -7.30
CA VAL A 673 0.98 -7.90 -7.58
C VAL A 673 1.33 -8.62 -6.29
N ALA A 674 0.37 -9.37 -5.76
CA ALA A 674 0.50 -10.12 -4.52
C ALA A 674 0.51 -11.63 -4.79
N SER A 675 1.12 -12.40 -3.90
CA SER A 675 0.92 -13.86 -3.86
C SER A 675 1.17 -14.42 -2.45
N GLN A 676 0.69 -15.63 -2.19
CA GLN A 676 0.87 -16.32 -0.92
C GLN A 676 2.35 -16.64 -0.62
N SER A 677 3.15 -16.95 -1.65
CA SER A 677 4.53 -17.43 -1.47
C SER A 677 5.56 -16.54 -2.16
N HIS A 678 6.78 -16.50 -1.60
CA HIS A 678 7.88 -15.74 -2.20
C HIS A 678 8.27 -16.22 -3.60
N GLU A 679 8.23 -17.53 -3.85
CA GLU A 679 8.56 -18.12 -5.16
C GLU A 679 7.59 -17.64 -6.25
N ALA A 680 6.28 -17.65 -5.97
CA ALA A 680 5.25 -17.19 -6.92
C ALA A 680 5.37 -15.69 -7.23
N VAL A 681 5.57 -14.84 -6.21
CA VAL A 681 5.80 -13.39 -6.41
C VAL A 681 7.04 -13.15 -7.25
N ASN A 682 8.13 -13.89 -6.99
CA ASN A 682 9.36 -13.75 -7.74
C ASN A 682 9.17 -14.15 -9.21
N GLY A 683 8.48 -15.26 -9.47
CA GLY A 683 8.14 -15.69 -10.83
C GLY A 683 7.31 -14.64 -11.59
N ALA A 684 6.29 -14.08 -10.95
CA ALA A 684 5.50 -13.00 -11.54
C ALA A 684 6.34 -11.75 -11.84
N ALA A 685 7.17 -11.32 -10.88
CA ALA A 685 8.04 -10.15 -11.04
C ALA A 685 9.11 -10.34 -12.13
N GLU A 686 9.69 -11.54 -12.27
CA GLU A 686 10.65 -11.85 -13.32
C GLU A 686 10.00 -11.88 -14.70
N GLU A 687 8.79 -12.43 -14.82
CA GLU A 687 8.05 -12.43 -16.09
C GLU A 687 7.70 -10.99 -16.52
N LEU A 688 7.39 -10.11 -15.57
CA LEU A 688 7.23 -8.68 -15.84
C LEU A 688 8.51 -8.04 -16.38
N ILE A 689 9.65 -8.25 -15.71
CA ILE A 689 10.95 -7.71 -16.17
C ILE A 689 11.26 -8.21 -17.58
N LYS A 690 11.01 -9.49 -17.84
CA LYS A 690 11.23 -10.10 -19.16
C LYS A 690 10.34 -9.48 -20.23
N LEU A 691 9.06 -9.28 -19.96
CA LEU A 691 8.10 -8.72 -20.91
C LEU A 691 8.39 -7.26 -21.25
N PHE A 692 8.59 -6.42 -20.24
CA PHE A 692 8.98 -5.01 -20.43
C PHE A 692 10.31 -4.92 -21.17
N GLY A 693 11.31 -5.72 -20.76
CA GLY A 693 12.62 -5.75 -21.42
C GLY A 693 12.58 -6.21 -22.88
N ALA A 694 11.78 -7.23 -23.21
CA ALA A 694 11.64 -7.73 -24.58
C ALA A 694 11.01 -6.72 -25.54
N ARG A 695 10.26 -5.74 -25.02
CA ARG A 695 9.59 -4.68 -25.79
C ARG A 695 10.30 -3.33 -25.72
N GLY A 696 11.40 -3.23 -24.97
CA GLY A 696 12.16 -1.99 -24.79
C GLY A 696 11.56 -1.03 -23.76
N ASP A 697 10.50 -1.45 -23.07
CA ASP A 697 9.80 -0.65 -22.07
C ASP A 697 10.53 -0.65 -20.73
N ARG A 698 10.42 0.46 -19.99
CA ARG A 698 11.00 0.58 -18.65
C ARG A 698 9.97 0.26 -17.59
N ILE A 699 10.27 -0.73 -16.74
CA ILE A 699 9.43 -1.05 -15.59
C ILE A 699 9.86 -0.29 -14.33
N ALA A 700 8.94 0.48 -13.76
CA ALA A 700 9.07 1.07 -12.43
C ALA A 700 8.59 0.09 -11.35
N LEU A 701 9.35 -0.99 -11.14
CA LEU A 701 9.02 -2.07 -10.21
C LEU A 701 9.65 -1.86 -8.82
N LEU A 702 8.90 -2.19 -7.77
CA LEU A 702 9.38 -2.39 -6.40
C LEU A 702 9.07 -3.81 -5.92
N ARG A 703 10.10 -4.57 -5.54
CA ARG A 703 9.96 -5.92 -4.95
C ARG A 703 10.10 -5.84 -3.42
N VAL A 704 9.02 -6.12 -2.70
CA VAL A 704 8.93 -6.02 -1.23
C VAL A 704 9.23 -7.34 -0.52
N GLY A 705 10.36 -7.41 0.18
CA GLY A 705 10.75 -8.55 1.01
C GLY A 705 11.92 -9.34 0.42
N ALA A 706 12.81 -9.81 1.31
CA ALA A 706 14.13 -10.31 0.94
C ALA A 706 14.24 -11.84 0.79
N LYS A 707 13.26 -12.62 1.27
CA LYS A 707 13.33 -14.08 1.28
C LYS A 707 13.27 -14.65 -0.14
N GLY A 708 14.24 -15.51 -0.47
CA GLY A 708 14.32 -16.21 -1.76
C GLY A 708 14.57 -15.31 -2.98
N LEU A 709 15.10 -14.09 -2.78
CA LEU A 709 15.27 -13.12 -3.86
C LEU A 709 16.35 -13.54 -4.87
N THR A 710 15.97 -13.63 -6.15
CA THR A 710 16.87 -13.99 -7.24
C THR A 710 17.80 -12.84 -7.63
N SER A 711 18.92 -13.15 -8.31
CA SER A 711 19.87 -12.14 -8.81
C SER A 711 19.22 -11.11 -9.74
N ARG A 712 18.23 -11.53 -10.55
CA ARG A 712 17.46 -10.68 -11.47
C ARG A 712 16.56 -9.69 -10.75
N LEU A 713 16.05 -10.04 -9.58
CA LEU A 713 15.13 -9.18 -8.80
C LEU A 713 15.85 -8.26 -7.82
N ARG A 714 17.10 -8.56 -7.43
CA ARG A 714 17.91 -7.70 -6.54
C ARG A 714 17.90 -6.21 -6.93
N PRO A 715 18.06 -5.82 -8.21
CA PRO A 715 18.02 -4.41 -8.61
C PRO A 715 16.72 -3.67 -8.30
N TYR A 716 15.61 -4.39 -8.08
CA TYR A 716 14.27 -3.85 -7.83
C TYR A 716 13.85 -3.96 -6.35
N HIS A 717 14.71 -4.50 -5.49
CA HIS A 717 14.46 -4.57 -4.06
C HIS A 717 14.72 -3.22 -3.38
N SER A 718 13.98 -2.92 -2.30
CA SER A 718 14.02 -1.62 -1.62
C SER A 718 15.43 -1.19 -1.20
N THR A 719 16.23 -2.11 -0.65
CA THR A 719 17.60 -1.82 -0.20
C THR A 719 18.52 -1.43 -1.36
N THR A 720 18.49 -2.18 -2.46
CA THR A 720 19.31 -1.91 -3.64
C THR A 720 18.85 -0.67 -4.38
N LEU A 721 17.53 -0.42 -4.45
CA LEU A 721 16.98 0.82 -4.98
C LEU A 721 17.47 2.01 -4.14
N ARG A 722 17.40 1.93 -2.81
CA ARG A 722 17.93 2.96 -1.91
C ARG A 722 19.40 3.23 -2.16
N GLU A 723 20.23 2.20 -2.19
CA GLU A 723 21.66 2.33 -2.49
C GLU A 723 21.90 2.96 -3.87
N ARG A 724 21.13 2.59 -4.88
CA ARG A 724 21.24 3.16 -6.23
C ARG A 724 20.84 4.63 -6.26
N TYR A 725 19.75 5.01 -5.58
CA TYR A 725 19.33 6.40 -5.44
C TYR A 725 20.39 7.20 -4.69
N GLN A 726 20.92 6.67 -3.59
CA GLN A 726 21.99 7.29 -2.82
C GLN A 726 23.24 7.49 -3.69
N ARG A 727 23.73 6.46 -4.38
CA ARG A 727 24.91 6.58 -5.26
C ARG A 727 24.68 7.54 -6.42
N ARG A 728 23.49 7.54 -7.04
CA ARG A 728 23.14 8.50 -8.10
C ARG A 728 23.07 9.92 -7.56
N PHE A 729 22.53 10.08 -6.35
CA PHE A 729 22.49 11.35 -5.66
C PHE A 729 23.91 11.82 -5.35
N GLU A 730 24.75 11.04 -4.69
CA GLU A 730 26.15 11.38 -4.40
C GLU A 730 27.01 11.62 -5.65
N GLY A 731 26.83 10.81 -6.70
CA GLY A 731 27.56 10.93 -7.98
C GLY A 731 27.19 12.21 -8.74
N GLY A 732 25.93 12.64 -8.67
CA GLY A 732 25.45 13.88 -9.28
C GLY A 732 25.69 15.15 -8.45
N LEU A 733 26.38 15.06 -7.31
CA LEU A 733 26.55 16.19 -6.37
C LEU A 733 27.14 17.43 -7.04
N LYS A 734 28.26 17.29 -7.77
CA LYS A 734 28.89 18.41 -8.50
C LYS A 734 27.94 19.05 -9.50
N ALA A 735 27.22 18.25 -10.29
CA ALA A 735 26.29 18.75 -11.30
C ALA A 735 25.11 19.50 -10.67
N ARG A 736 24.55 18.98 -9.56
CA ARG A 736 23.46 19.65 -8.84
C ARG A 736 23.90 20.92 -8.13
N LEU A 737 25.08 20.91 -7.49
CA LEU A 737 25.66 22.10 -6.88
C LEU A 737 26.00 23.15 -7.94
N ALA A 738 26.56 22.75 -9.08
CA ALA A 738 26.82 23.64 -10.21
C ALA A 738 25.53 24.26 -10.76
N ALA A 739 24.44 23.48 -10.88
CA ALA A 739 23.16 24.00 -11.35
C ALA A 739 22.50 24.95 -10.34
N ALA A 740 22.40 24.54 -9.06
CA ALA A 740 21.77 25.34 -8.02
C ALA A 740 22.60 26.57 -7.63
N GLY A 741 23.92 26.40 -7.51
CA GLY A 741 24.84 27.50 -7.23
C GLY A 741 25.01 28.44 -8.42
N GLY A 742 25.02 27.92 -9.65
CA GLY A 742 25.03 28.74 -10.86
C GLY A 742 23.78 29.61 -11.00
N ALA A 743 22.60 29.07 -10.67
CA ALA A 743 21.36 29.86 -10.59
C ALA A 743 21.39 30.94 -9.49
N ALA A 744 22.23 30.76 -8.47
CA ALA A 744 22.47 31.73 -7.40
C ALA A 744 23.68 32.66 -7.68
N GLY A 745 24.21 32.68 -8.90
CA GLY A 745 25.34 33.54 -9.30
C GLY A 745 26.74 33.02 -8.92
N VAL A 746 26.85 31.86 -8.29
CA VAL A 746 28.14 31.31 -7.84
C VAL A 746 28.89 30.65 -9.00
N ALA A 747 30.16 31.02 -9.16
CA ALA A 747 31.02 30.49 -10.21
C ALA A 747 31.17 28.96 -10.13
N ARG A 748 30.94 28.28 -11.27
CA ARG A 748 31.04 26.81 -11.40
C ARG A 748 32.40 26.22 -10.97
N PRO A 749 33.57 26.86 -11.23
CA PRO A 749 34.86 26.38 -10.74
C PRO A 749 34.93 26.30 -9.21
N LEU A 750 34.47 27.34 -8.49
CA LEU A 750 34.41 27.35 -7.03
C LEU A 750 33.53 26.22 -6.47
N LEU A 751 32.36 26.00 -7.07
CA LEU A 751 31.44 24.93 -6.67
C LEU A 751 32.04 23.53 -6.85
N ASN A 752 32.80 23.31 -7.93
CA ASN A 752 33.47 22.04 -8.19
C ASN A 752 34.60 21.79 -7.18
N ASP A 753 35.44 22.80 -6.94
CA ASP A 753 36.56 22.72 -6.00
C ASP A 753 36.09 22.57 -4.56
N LEU A 754 34.98 23.22 -4.18
CA LEU A 754 34.37 23.04 -2.86
C LEU A 754 33.90 21.59 -2.66
N VAL A 755 33.31 20.96 -3.67
CA VAL A 755 32.92 19.54 -3.58
C VAL A 755 34.14 18.62 -3.48
N ASP A 756 35.22 18.92 -4.19
CA ASP A 756 36.46 18.13 -4.13
C ASP A 756 37.19 18.31 -2.80
N LEU A 757 37.20 19.52 -2.23
CA LEU A 757 37.70 19.81 -0.91
C LEU A 757 36.89 19.04 0.15
N ASP A 758 35.56 19.07 0.06
CA ASP A 758 34.72 18.35 1.02
C ASP A 758 34.89 16.83 0.92
N ARG A 759 35.11 16.29 -0.28
CA ARG A 759 35.42 14.85 -0.48
C ARG A 759 36.81 14.48 0.05
N SER A 760 37.79 15.36 -0.09
CA SER A 760 39.18 15.11 0.29
C SER A 760 39.42 15.29 1.78
N LEU A 761 38.91 16.38 2.36
CA LEU A 761 39.17 16.78 3.75
C LEU A 761 37.89 16.81 4.59
N GLY A 762 36.81 17.42 4.07
CA GLY A 762 35.58 17.63 4.84
C GLY A 762 34.96 16.35 5.41
N LEU A 763 34.83 15.30 4.59
CA LEU A 763 34.29 14.00 5.02
C LEU A 763 35.17 13.34 6.09
N LEU A 764 36.49 13.40 5.92
CA LEU A 764 37.46 12.82 6.85
C LEU A 764 37.45 13.58 8.19
N ALA A 765 37.44 14.91 8.16
CA ALA A 765 37.36 15.75 9.36
C ALA A 765 36.09 15.48 10.18
N ARG A 766 34.92 15.41 9.54
CA ARG A 766 33.65 15.10 10.22
C ARG A 766 33.66 13.69 10.82
N ARG A 767 34.18 12.69 10.11
CA ARG A 767 34.31 11.31 10.64
C ARG A 767 35.26 11.26 11.85
N LEU A 768 36.40 11.95 11.79
CA LEU A 768 37.33 12.05 12.91
C LEU A 768 36.68 12.70 14.13
N HIS A 769 35.89 13.76 13.91
CA HIS A 769 35.13 14.42 14.97
C HIS A 769 34.09 13.47 15.62
N THR A 770 33.33 12.71 14.81
CA THR A 770 32.37 11.73 15.35
C THR A 770 33.07 10.61 16.16
N LEU A 771 34.18 10.07 15.65
CA LEU A 771 34.93 9.03 16.37
C LEU A 771 35.58 9.55 17.66
N ALA A 772 36.01 10.82 17.68
CA ALA A 772 36.48 11.47 18.90
C ALA A 772 35.36 11.61 19.94
N ALA A 773 34.14 11.95 19.51
CA ALA A 773 32.97 11.98 20.39
C ALA A 773 32.60 10.58 20.93
N THR A 774 32.70 9.52 20.12
CA THR A 774 32.52 8.14 20.59
C THR A 774 33.56 7.75 21.64
N LEU A 775 34.83 8.13 21.46
CA LEU A 775 35.87 7.87 22.46
C LEU A 775 35.68 8.64 23.77
N ALA A 776 34.93 9.74 23.74
CA ALA A 776 34.56 10.53 24.92
C ALA A 776 33.31 9.99 25.64
N ASP A 777 32.57 9.05 25.06
CA ASP A 777 31.39 8.45 25.67
C ASP A 777 31.79 7.43 26.75
N ALA A 778 31.33 7.67 27.98
CA ALA A 778 31.61 6.86 29.17
C ALA A 778 31.09 5.41 29.07
N ASN A 779 30.14 5.12 28.17
CA ASN A 779 29.59 3.78 27.97
C ASN A 779 30.35 2.93 26.93
N THR A 780 31.44 3.45 26.36
CA THR A 780 32.20 2.75 25.31
C THR A 780 33.04 1.60 25.89
N THR A 781 32.86 0.40 25.35
CA THR A 781 33.62 -0.77 25.81
C THR A 781 35.12 -0.65 25.48
N PRO A 782 36.04 -1.28 26.25
CA PRO A 782 37.48 -1.22 25.98
C PRO A 782 37.88 -1.70 24.56
N ASP A 783 37.21 -2.74 24.07
CA ASP A 783 37.42 -3.27 22.72
C ASP A 783 36.92 -2.33 21.63
N GLU A 784 35.80 -1.66 21.85
CA GLU A 784 35.27 -0.64 20.96
C GLU A 784 36.19 0.59 20.94
N ALA A 785 36.65 1.06 22.10
CA ALA A 785 37.60 2.15 22.21
C ALA A 785 38.94 1.85 21.52
N ARG A 786 39.39 0.58 21.50
CA ARG A 786 40.58 0.16 20.75
C ARG A 786 40.33 0.22 19.24
N ARG A 787 39.23 -0.37 18.75
CA ARG A 787 38.84 -0.34 17.33
C ARG A 787 38.65 1.08 16.81
N VAL A 788 38.03 1.95 17.60
CA VAL A 788 37.82 3.36 17.25
C VAL A 788 39.15 4.10 17.17
N ARG A 789 40.08 3.90 18.12
CA ARG A 789 41.43 4.50 18.07
C ARG A 789 42.21 4.08 16.82
N ASP A 790 42.19 2.80 16.47
CA ASP A 790 42.87 2.30 15.26
C ASP A 790 42.28 2.93 13.98
N ARG A 791 40.95 3.04 13.91
CA ARG A 791 40.25 3.68 12.79
C ARG A 791 40.52 5.18 12.71
N SER A 792 40.56 5.88 13.86
CA SER A 792 40.90 7.31 13.93
C SER A 792 42.32 7.57 13.44
N ARG A 793 43.31 6.75 13.83
CA ARG A 793 44.69 6.86 13.33
C ARG A 793 44.78 6.67 11.82
N ALA A 794 44.07 5.69 11.27
CA ALA A 794 44.05 5.45 9.83
C ALA A 794 43.46 6.64 9.06
N LEU A 795 42.31 7.17 9.51
CA LEU A 795 41.68 8.34 8.89
C LEU A 795 42.51 9.62 9.04
N ALA A 796 43.17 9.82 10.19
CA ALA A 796 44.04 10.97 10.42
C ALA A 796 45.25 10.96 9.48
N ARG A 797 45.84 9.79 9.20
CA ARG A 797 46.91 9.65 8.19
C ARG A 797 46.42 10.01 6.79
N THR A 798 45.24 9.54 6.39
CA THR A 798 44.66 9.89 5.09
C THR A 798 44.35 11.39 5.00
N PHE A 799 43.86 12.00 6.08
CA PHE A 799 43.63 13.45 6.14
C PHE A 799 44.95 14.22 5.97
N ALA A 800 45.99 13.85 6.72
CA ALA A 800 47.30 14.50 6.65
C ALA A 800 47.95 14.39 5.26
N GLN A 801 47.74 13.28 4.54
CA GLN A 801 48.22 13.11 3.17
C GLN A 801 47.47 14.00 2.15
N ALA A 802 46.18 14.24 2.36
CA ALA A 802 45.36 15.06 1.46
C ALA A 802 45.47 16.57 1.75
N ALA A 803 45.74 16.94 3.01
CA ALA A 803 45.75 18.31 3.50
C ALA A 803 46.66 19.28 2.73
N PRO A 804 47.93 18.93 2.39
CA PRO A 804 48.82 19.82 1.65
C PRO A 804 48.28 20.27 0.29
N THR A 805 47.46 19.45 -0.37
CA THR A 805 46.87 19.78 -1.68
C THR A 805 45.91 20.98 -1.60
N TRP A 806 45.29 21.20 -0.44
CA TRP A 806 44.30 22.26 -0.23
C TRP A 806 44.85 23.42 0.61
N LEU A 807 45.74 23.13 1.56
CA LEU A 807 46.31 24.11 2.49
C LEU A 807 47.65 24.69 2.02
N GLY A 808 48.38 24.00 1.14
CA GLY A 808 49.71 24.42 0.69
C GLY A 808 50.82 24.21 1.73
N ARG A 809 50.54 23.53 2.84
CA ARG A 809 51.49 23.19 3.92
C ARG A 809 51.22 21.79 4.47
N GLU A 810 52.23 21.20 5.09
CA GLU A 810 52.02 20.01 5.93
C GLU A 810 51.26 20.37 7.21
N VAL A 811 50.56 19.38 7.76
CA VAL A 811 49.69 19.53 8.94
C VAL A 811 50.11 18.55 10.03
N ASP A 812 50.09 19.01 11.28
CA ASP A 812 50.35 18.17 12.45
C ASP A 812 49.03 17.74 13.09
N MET A 813 48.66 16.47 12.88
CA MET A 813 47.40 15.92 13.40
C MET A 813 47.42 15.66 14.93
N GLU A 814 48.55 15.83 15.60
CA GLU A 814 48.64 15.76 17.07
C GLU A 814 48.35 17.11 17.73
N ALA A 815 48.62 18.22 17.03
CA ALA A 815 48.43 19.58 17.53
C ALA A 815 47.22 20.31 16.91
N GLU A 816 46.85 19.98 15.67
CA GLU A 816 45.85 20.71 14.90
C GLU A 816 44.53 19.95 14.75
N GLN A 817 43.41 20.66 14.87
CA GLN A 817 42.08 20.06 14.77
C GLN A 817 41.61 19.95 13.30
N PRO A 818 41.17 18.77 12.83
CA PRO A 818 40.76 18.56 11.44
C PRO A 818 39.67 19.51 10.94
N LEU A 819 38.70 19.87 11.80
CA LEU A 819 37.61 20.79 11.43
C LEU A 819 38.11 22.22 11.23
N VAL A 820 39.10 22.64 12.02
CA VAL A 820 39.74 23.96 11.89
C VAL A 820 40.55 24.01 10.60
N LEU A 821 41.30 22.96 10.29
CA LEU A 821 42.05 22.83 9.04
C LEU A 821 41.15 22.83 7.79
N VAL A 822 39.94 22.28 7.87
CA VAL A 822 38.95 22.38 6.78
C VAL A 822 38.48 23.82 6.58
N GLU A 823 38.33 24.60 7.67
CA GLU A 823 37.96 26.01 7.57
C GLU A 823 39.06 26.86 6.95
N GLU A 824 40.32 26.61 7.32
CA GLU A 824 41.48 27.22 6.66
C GLU A 824 41.50 26.87 5.16
N ALA A 825 41.22 25.62 4.80
CA ALA A 825 41.16 25.19 3.40
C ALA A 825 40.01 25.86 2.62
N HIS A 826 38.87 26.15 3.26
CA HIS A 826 37.80 26.95 2.67
C HIS A 826 38.28 28.38 2.36
N GLN A 827 39.04 29.01 3.25
CA GLN A 827 39.60 30.34 2.99
C GLN A 827 40.60 30.33 1.83
N GLN A 828 41.41 29.27 1.71
CA GLN A 828 42.33 29.09 0.58
C GLN A 828 41.59 28.93 -0.77
N LEU A 829 40.32 28.47 -0.78
CA LEU A 829 39.53 28.46 -2.01
C LEU A 829 39.24 29.87 -2.54
N LEU A 830 39.01 30.86 -1.67
CA LEU A 830 38.80 32.25 -2.11
C LEU A 830 40.05 32.82 -2.78
N VAL A 831 41.23 32.47 -2.25
CA VAL A 831 42.52 32.84 -2.86
C VAL A 831 42.68 32.21 -4.26
N ARG A 832 42.24 30.96 -4.44
CA ARG A 832 42.27 30.25 -5.74
C ARG A 832 41.24 30.77 -6.75
N HIS A 833 40.13 31.32 -6.26
CA HIS A 833 39.01 31.83 -7.08
C HIS A 833 38.83 33.34 -6.86
N PRO A 834 39.75 34.19 -7.36
CA PRO A 834 39.77 35.64 -7.06
C PRO A 834 38.57 36.42 -7.61
N ARG A 835 37.71 35.78 -8.42
CA ARG A 835 36.45 36.34 -8.92
C ARG A 835 35.24 35.98 -8.06
N SER A 836 35.45 35.28 -6.94
CA SER A 836 34.39 34.83 -6.04
C SER A 836 34.52 35.50 -4.69
N SER A 837 33.39 35.94 -4.15
CA SER A 837 33.29 36.63 -2.87
C SER A 837 33.17 35.63 -1.69
N PRO A 838 33.43 36.08 -0.45
CA PRO A 838 33.09 35.31 0.75
C PRO A 838 31.60 34.89 0.80
N ALA A 839 30.70 35.72 0.27
CA ALA A 839 29.28 35.42 0.18
C ALA A 839 28.99 34.25 -0.79
N ASP A 840 29.70 34.17 -1.92
CA ASP A 840 29.61 33.07 -2.88
C ASP A 840 30.04 31.74 -2.25
N LEU A 841 31.15 31.75 -1.50
CA LEU A 841 31.63 30.58 -0.77
C LEU A 841 30.65 30.18 0.34
N ALA A 842 30.06 31.13 1.06
CA ALA A 842 29.05 30.86 2.09
C ALA A 842 27.77 30.25 1.49
N MET A 843 27.30 30.76 0.34
CA MET A 843 26.17 30.19 -0.40
C MET A 843 26.49 28.77 -0.90
N ALA A 844 27.66 28.57 -1.51
CA ALA A 844 28.12 27.27 -1.97
C ALA A 844 28.21 26.23 -0.82
N ARG A 845 28.71 26.64 0.34
CA ARG A 845 28.79 25.81 1.56
C ARG A 845 27.40 25.45 2.10
N ARG A 846 26.45 26.38 2.05
CA ARG A 846 25.04 26.13 2.43
C ARG A 846 24.37 25.14 1.49
N LEU A 847 24.54 25.29 0.18
CA LEU A 847 24.03 24.33 -0.82
C LEU A 847 24.65 22.94 -0.63
N LEU A 848 25.94 22.88 -0.32
CA LEU A 848 26.64 21.63 -0.03
C LEU A 848 26.15 21.00 1.29
N ALA A 849 25.89 21.80 2.32
CA ALA A 849 25.29 21.33 3.57
C ALA A 849 23.88 20.76 3.33
N LEU A 850 23.02 21.46 2.59
CA LEU A 850 21.68 20.98 2.23
C LEU A 850 21.75 19.68 1.41
N SER A 851 22.65 19.60 0.42
CA SER A 851 22.79 18.38 -0.35
C SER A 851 23.35 17.22 0.49
N ARG A 852 24.12 17.48 1.55
CA ARG A 852 24.56 16.44 2.48
C ARG A 852 23.42 15.97 3.37
N GLU A 853 22.64 16.89 3.92
CA GLU A 853 21.45 16.60 4.72
C GLU A 853 20.45 15.72 3.93
N TRP A 854 20.25 16.00 2.65
CA TRP A 854 19.44 15.16 1.76
C TRP A 854 20.08 13.78 1.52
N GLY A 855 21.41 13.71 1.35
CA GLY A 855 22.14 12.45 1.22
C GLY A 855 22.02 11.58 2.47
N GLU A 856 22.15 12.19 3.65
CA GLU A 856 21.96 11.55 4.95
C GLU A 856 20.51 11.13 5.16
N THR A 857 19.55 11.95 4.72
CA THR A 857 18.12 11.62 4.76
C THR A 857 17.80 10.39 3.90
N LEU A 858 18.36 10.31 2.69
CA LEU A 858 18.24 9.14 1.80
C LEU A 858 18.98 7.91 2.34
N GLY A 859 20.05 8.10 3.12
CA GLY A 859 20.86 7.04 3.72
C GLY A 859 20.36 6.54 5.08
N SER A 860 19.65 7.37 5.85
CA SER A 860 19.18 7.04 7.19
C SER A 860 17.99 6.06 7.13
N GLY A 861 18.04 5.00 7.94
CA GLY A 861 16.92 4.06 8.09
C GLY A 861 15.71 4.62 8.85
N HIS A 862 15.79 5.86 9.32
CA HIS A 862 14.83 6.48 10.24
C HIS A 862 13.71 7.26 9.52
N ARG A 863 13.83 7.56 8.22
CA ARG A 863 12.74 8.10 7.40
C ARG A 863 12.34 7.08 6.35
N ASN A 864 11.03 6.92 6.16
CA ASN A 864 10.39 5.75 5.54
C ASN A 864 10.61 5.67 4.01
N PHE A 865 11.86 5.49 3.53
CA PHE A 865 12.19 5.48 2.09
C PHE A 865 11.43 4.39 1.31
N GLU A 866 11.06 3.29 1.96
CA GLU A 866 10.23 2.26 1.34
C GLU A 866 8.81 2.75 1.03
N GLU A 867 8.24 3.63 1.85
CA GLU A 867 6.97 4.31 1.58
C GLU A 867 7.10 5.25 0.37
N PHE A 868 8.19 6.03 0.28
CA PHE A 868 8.47 6.85 -0.90
C PHE A 868 8.58 6.00 -2.17
N LEU A 869 9.32 4.89 -2.12
CA LEU A 869 9.42 3.96 -3.24
C LEU A 869 8.05 3.36 -3.59
N ALA A 870 7.26 2.95 -2.61
CA ALA A 870 5.93 2.41 -2.86
C ALA A 870 4.99 3.45 -3.50
N LYS A 871 5.06 4.71 -3.07
CA LYS A 871 4.23 5.78 -3.61
C LYS A 871 4.60 6.16 -5.05
N THR A 872 5.86 6.01 -5.44
CA THR A 872 6.41 6.46 -6.73
C THR A 872 6.51 5.38 -7.80
N ARG A 873 6.30 4.11 -7.45
CA ARG A 873 6.48 2.97 -8.37
C ARG A 873 5.14 2.56 -8.96
N THR A 874 5.15 2.29 -10.26
CA THR A 874 3.96 1.85 -10.99
C THR A 874 3.55 0.44 -10.58
N VAL A 875 4.52 -0.46 -10.39
CA VAL A 875 4.26 -1.86 -10.02
C VAL A 875 4.92 -2.18 -8.69
N ILE A 876 4.15 -2.73 -7.75
CA ILE A 876 4.64 -3.20 -6.47
C ILE A 876 4.36 -4.70 -6.37
N ALA A 877 5.40 -5.49 -6.09
CA ALA A 877 5.30 -6.95 -5.99
C ALA A 877 5.75 -7.45 -4.61
N GLY A 878 4.90 -8.21 -3.92
CA GLY A 878 5.21 -8.72 -2.58
C GLY A 878 4.30 -9.88 -2.15
N THR A 879 4.62 -10.53 -1.04
CA THR A 879 3.70 -11.52 -0.49
C THR A 879 2.48 -10.82 0.12
N CYS A 880 1.32 -11.48 0.15
CA CYS A 880 0.09 -10.83 0.64
C CYS A 880 0.29 -10.19 2.03
N VAL A 881 0.91 -10.91 2.96
CA VAL A 881 1.26 -10.39 4.30
C VAL A 881 2.42 -9.38 4.26
N GLY A 882 3.43 -9.63 3.42
CA GLY A 882 4.63 -8.79 3.33
C GLY A 882 4.33 -7.37 2.82
N LEU A 883 3.24 -7.19 2.07
CA LEU A 883 2.77 -5.91 1.58
C LEU A 883 2.12 -5.03 2.66
N GLY A 884 1.56 -5.63 3.72
CA GLY A 884 0.93 -4.88 4.83
C GLY A 884 1.92 -4.29 5.85
N GLN A 885 3.22 -4.23 5.55
CA GLN A 885 4.21 -3.71 6.49
C GLN A 885 3.98 -2.22 6.76
N THR A 886 3.90 -1.84 8.03
CA THR A 886 3.65 -0.44 8.48
C THR A 886 4.72 0.55 8.04
N ARG A 887 5.93 0.08 7.74
CA ARG A 887 7.00 0.89 7.13
C ARG A 887 6.80 1.19 5.63
N ILE A 888 5.81 0.58 4.99
CA ILE A 888 5.49 0.83 3.57
C ILE A 888 4.22 1.67 3.44
N ARG A 889 3.29 1.56 4.42
CA ARG A 889 2.03 2.29 4.51
C ARG A 889 1.22 2.24 3.20
N LEU A 890 1.13 1.06 2.59
CA LEU A 890 0.35 0.87 1.36
C LEU A 890 -1.13 1.19 1.58
N GLU A 891 -1.63 1.00 2.80
CA GLU A 891 -2.99 1.32 3.23
C GLU A 891 -3.36 2.81 3.18
N ALA A 892 -2.38 3.69 2.96
CA ALA A 892 -2.59 5.12 2.78
C ALA A 892 -2.76 5.51 1.29
N GLY A 893 -2.79 4.56 0.36
CA GLY A 893 -3.01 4.82 -1.07
C GLY A 893 -3.88 3.76 -1.74
N SER A 894 -4.40 4.09 -2.91
CA SER A 894 -5.22 3.22 -3.74
C SER A 894 -4.44 2.66 -4.94
N PHE A 895 -4.87 1.50 -5.42
CA PHE A 895 -4.33 0.85 -6.61
C PHE A 895 -5.42 0.68 -7.65
N ASP A 896 -5.08 0.98 -8.91
CA ASP A 896 -5.97 0.77 -10.05
C ASP A 896 -6.31 -0.72 -10.19
N TRP A 897 -5.28 -1.56 -10.00
CA TRP A 897 -5.41 -3.01 -10.01
C TRP A 897 -4.65 -3.68 -8.86
N VAL A 898 -5.29 -4.66 -8.23
CA VAL A 898 -4.68 -5.63 -7.33
C VAL A 898 -4.81 -7.02 -7.95
N ILE A 899 -3.68 -7.66 -8.23
CA ILE A 899 -3.64 -9.01 -8.78
C ILE A 899 -3.05 -9.94 -7.72
N VAL A 900 -3.80 -10.97 -7.34
CA VAL A 900 -3.35 -11.96 -6.36
C VAL A 900 -3.15 -13.31 -7.03
N ASP A 901 -1.89 -13.74 -7.19
CA ASP A 901 -1.54 -15.08 -7.66
C ASP A 901 -1.55 -16.10 -6.53
N GLU A 902 -1.86 -17.36 -6.85
CA GLU A 902 -2.08 -18.45 -5.88
C GLU A 902 -3.16 -18.10 -4.82
N ALA A 903 -4.18 -17.32 -5.20
CA ALA A 903 -5.27 -16.88 -4.31
C ALA A 903 -6.04 -18.06 -3.66
N ALA A 904 -6.08 -19.22 -4.33
CA ALA A 904 -6.68 -20.44 -3.79
C ALA A 904 -5.95 -21.02 -2.57
N ARG A 905 -4.73 -20.55 -2.26
CA ARG A 905 -3.97 -20.94 -1.07
C ARG A 905 -4.07 -19.95 0.07
N CYS A 906 -4.56 -18.74 -0.18
CA CYS A 906 -4.60 -17.70 0.85
C CYS A 906 -5.70 -17.99 1.87
N THR A 907 -5.40 -17.78 3.15
CA THR A 907 -6.47 -17.63 4.15
C THR A 907 -7.19 -16.30 3.95
N ALA A 908 -8.41 -16.18 4.49
CA ALA A 908 -9.19 -14.93 4.46
C ALA A 908 -8.34 -13.71 4.91
N GLY A 909 -7.64 -13.84 6.03
CA GLY A 909 -6.78 -12.79 6.56
C GLY A 909 -5.61 -12.43 5.64
N GLU A 910 -4.97 -13.42 5.00
CA GLU A 910 -3.89 -13.14 4.04
C GLU A 910 -4.41 -12.40 2.82
N LEU A 911 -5.56 -12.84 2.28
CA LEU A 911 -6.17 -12.26 1.10
C LEU A 911 -6.67 -10.82 1.34
N ALA A 912 -7.20 -10.54 2.53
CA ALA A 912 -7.71 -9.24 2.92
C ALA A 912 -6.65 -8.11 2.83
N VAL A 913 -5.38 -8.43 3.09
CA VAL A 913 -4.29 -7.43 3.11
C VAL A 913 -4.13 -6.70 1.77
N PRO A 914 -3.93 -7.37 0.63
CA PRO A 914 -3.87 -6.70 -0.67
C PRO A 914 -5.25 -6.27 -1.20
N LEU A 915 -6.31 -7.05 -0.95
CA LEU A 915 -7.61 -6.79 -1.57
C LEU A 915 -8.25 -5.47 -1.16
N GLN A 916 -8.05 -5.04 0.08
CA GLN A 916 -8.64 -3.78 0.58
C GLN A 916 -8.18 -2.53 -0.21
N LEU A 917 -7.08 -2.64 -0.98
CA LEU A 917 -6.38 -1.53 -1.63
C LEU A 917 -6.75 -1.34 -3.11
N GLY A 918 -7.52 -2.26 -3.70
CA GLY A 918 -7.72 -2.33 -5.15
C GLY A 918 -9.08 -1.84 -5.60
N ARG A 919 -9.10 -0.91 -6.56
CA ARG A 919 -10.32 -0.50 -7.27
C ARG A 919 -10.83 -1.59 -8.22
N ARG A 920 -9.89 -2.34 -8.80
CA ARG A 920 -10.15 -3.60 -9.52
C ARG A 920 -9.25 -4.69 -8.97
N VAL A 921 -9.78 -5.89 -8.89
CA VAL A 921 -9.12 -7.06 -8.33
C VAL A 921 -9.11 -8.17 -9.37
N LEU A 922 -7.99 -8.88 -9.50
CA LEU A 922 -7.92 -10.16 -10.19
C LEU A 922 -7.40 -11.22 -9.22
N LEU A 923 -8.21 -12.24 -8.93
CA LEU A 923 -7.78 -13.42 -8.21
C LEU A 923 -7.38 -14.50 -9.21
N VAL A 924 -6.14 -14.96 -9.12
CA VAL A 924 -5.60 -16.04 -9.95
C VAL A 924 -5.26 -17.22 -9.05
N GLY A 925 -5.74 -18.42 -9.40
CA GLY A 925 -5.54 -19.59 -8.54
C GLY A 925 -5.92 -20.91 -9.19
N ASP A 926 -5.78 -21.98 -8.41
CA ASP A 926 -6.31 -23.29 -8.77
C ASP A 926 -6.83 -23.98 -7.51
N HIS A 927 -8.15 -23.97 -7.31
CA HIS A 927 -8.78 -24.56 -6.12
C HIS A 927 -8.71 -26.10 -6.10
N LEU A 928 -8.30 -26.73 -7.21
CA LEU A 928 -8.06 -28.18 -7.28
C LEU A 928 -6.63 -28.57 -6.88
N GLN A 929 -5.76 -27.59 -6.59
CA GLN A 929 -4.47 -27.76 -5.92
C GLN A 929 -4.59 -27.45 -4.42
N LEU A 930 -3.47 -27.33 -3.68
CA LEU A 930 -3.53 -27.29 -2.20
C LEU A 930 -4.38 -26.11 -1.69
N PRO A 931 -5.32 -26.38 -0.76
CA PRO A 931 -6.10 -25.34 -0.10
C PRO A 931 -5.25 -24.56 0.92
N PRO A 932 -5.81 -23.52 1.56
CA PRO A 932 -5.16 -22.81 2.64
C PRO A 932 -4.82 -23.75 3.80
N MET A 933 -3.65 -23.54 4.42
CA MET A 933 -3.20 -24.37 5.54
C MET A 933 -3.83 -23.86 6.83
N ILE A 934 -4.93 -24.50 7.24
CA ILE A 934 -5.63 -24.24 8.51
C ILE A 934 -5.35 -25.41 9.45
N GLU A 935 -4.87 -25.12 10.66
CA GLU A 935 -4.56 -26.17 11.63
C GLU A 935 -5.82 -26.91 12.09
N LYS A 936 -5.76 -28.23 12.25
CA LYS A 936 -6.93 -29.04 12.67
C LYS A 936 -7.56 -28.57 13.99
N PRO A 937 -6.79 -28.19 15.02
CA PRO A 937 -7.37 -27.61 16.23
C PRO A 937 -8.17 -26.33 15.94
N MET A 938 -7.66 -25.46 15.05
CA MET A 938 -8.35 -24.24 14.65
C MET A 938 -9.62 -24.52 13.85
N VAL A 939 -9.60 -25.53 12.98
CA VAL A 939 -10.81 -25.99 12.27
C VAL A 939 -11.88 -26.43 13.26
N LYS A 940 -11.52 -27.21 14.30
CA LYS A 940 -12.48 -27.63 15.34
C LYS A 940 -13.02 -26.45 16.15
N ALA A 941 -12.16 -25.53 16.55
CA ALA A 941 -12.58 -24.33 17.26
C ALA A 941 -13.51 -23.45 16.41
N ALA A 942 -13.26 -23.35 15.10
CA ALA A 942 -14.15 -22.66 14.17
C ALA A 942 -15.50 -23.38 14.01
N GLU A 943 -15.52 -24.72 13.98
CA GLU A 943 -16.77 -25.50 13.97
C GLU A 943 -17.58 -25.29 15.25
N GLU A 944 -16.92 -25.22 16.41
CA GLU A 944 -17.55 -24.97 17.70
C GLU A 944 -18.09 -23.53 17.79
N ALA A 945 -17.33 -22.55 17.31
CA ALA A 945 -17.73 -21.14 17.27
C ALA A 945 -18.84 -20.87 16.25
N LEU A 946 -18.84 -21.61 15.13
CA LEU A 946 -19.81 -21.48 14.05
C LEU A 946 -20.49 -22.83 13.73
N PRO A 947 -21.39 -23.34 14.60
CA PRO A 947 -21.99 -24.68 14.44
C PRO A 947 -22.82 -24.87 13.17
N ARG A 948 -23.21 -23.78 12.52
CA ARG A 948 -23.97 -23.78 11.25
C ARG A 948 -23.08 -23.88 10.02
N VAL A 949 -21.75 -23.72 10.16
CA VAL A 949 -20.79 -23.75 9.07
C VAL A 949 -20.18 -25.15 8.99
N PRO A 950 -20.40 -25.89 7.89
CA PRO A 950 -19.77 -27.19 7.72
C PRO A 950 -18.24 -27.08 7.72
N GLN A 951 -17.54 -28.07 8.29
CA GLN A 951 -16.07 -28.18 8.26
C GLN A 951 -15.46 -27.87 6.88
N ARG A 952 -16.08 -28.39 5.82
CA ARG A 952 -15.62 -28.18 4.43
C ARG A 952 -15.58 -26.70 4.06
N GLU A 953 -16.51 -25.89 4.54
CA GLU A 953 -16.61 -24.46 4.24
C GLU A 953 -15.57 -23.64 5.01
N ILE A 954 -15.12 -24.13 6.18
CA ILE A 954 -14.02 -23.52 6.93
C ILE A 954 -12.68 -23.71 6.20
N ILE A 955 -12.46 -24.90 5.62
CA ILE A 955 -11.22 -25.26 4.91
C ILE A 955 -11.21 -24.71 3.47
N ARG A 956 -12.38 -24.41 2.91
CA ARG A 956 -12.57 -23.92 1.56
C ARG A 956 -11.94 -22.54 1.39
N SER A 957 -11.15 -22.36 0.33
CA SER A 957 -10.58 -21.05 -0.01
C SER A 957 -11.66 -20.07 -0.48
N ASP A 958 -11.45 -18.78 -0.20
CA ASP A 958 -12.35 -17.73 -0.69
C ASP A 958 -12.31 -17.60 -2.22
N PHE A 959 -11.18 -17.93 -2.86
CA PHE A 959 -11.13 -18.06 -4.33
C PHE A 959 -12.11 -19.12 -4.83
N GLU A 960 -12.10 -20.32 -4.25
CA GLU A 960 -13.04 -21.39 -4.63
C GLU A 960 -14.49 -20.98 -4.39
N ARG A 961 -14.74 -20.32 -3.24
CA ARG A 961 -16.06 -19.82 -2.88
C ARG A 961 -16.59 -18.83 -3.92
N ALA A 962 -15.79 -17.85 -4.32
CA ALA A 962 -16.14 -16.88 -5.35
C ALA A 962 -16.26 -17.54 -6.74
N PHE A 963 -15.32 -18.44 -7.09
CA PHE A 963 -15.27 -19.07 -8.41
C PHE A 963 -16.47 -19.98 -8.69
N THR A 964 -16.97 -20.65 -7.66
CA THR A 964 -18.10 -21.59 -7.80
C THR A 964 -19.48 -20.95 -7.54
N SER A 965 -19.51 -19.68 -7.14
CA SER A 965 -20.75 -18.90 -6.94
C SER A 965 -21.46 -18.62 -8.26
N SER A 966 -22.67 -18.03 -8.21
CA SER A 966 -23.35 -17.55 -9.42
C SER A 966 -22.51 -16.50 -10.16
N TYR A 967 -21.88 -15.59 -9.41
CA TYR A 967 -20.94 -14.60 -9.95
C TYR A 967 -19.77 -15.27 -10.68
N GLY A 968 -19.08 -16.20 -10.03
CA GLY A 968 -17.92 -16.87 -10.63
C GLY A 968 -18.27 -17.74 -11.83
N LYS A 969 -19.47 -18.33 -11.87
CA LYS A 969 -19.96 -19.03 -13.08
C LYS A 969 -20.24 -18.09 -14.25
N ALA A 970 -20.59 -16.83 -13.98
CA ALA A 970 -20.87 -15.84 -15.01
C ALA A 970 -19.60 -15.13 -15.53
N SER A 971 -18.62 -14.86 -14.65
CA SER A 971 -17.44 -14.06 -14.98
C SER A 971 -16.11 -14.81 -14.95
N GLY A 972 -16.05 -15.95 -14.26
CA GLY A 972 -14.82 -16.72 -14.04
C GLY A 972 -14.28 -17.36 -15.31
N GLN A 973 -12.97 -17.31 -15.47
CA GLN A 973 -12.25 -17.81 -16.63
C GLN A 973 -11.43 -19.05 -16.28
N VAL A 974 -11.36 -20.04 -17.17
CA VAL A 974 -10.55 -21.26 -17.00
C VAL A 974 -9.56 -21.40 -18.15
N LEU A 975 -8.28 -21.60 -17.83
CA LEU A 975 -7.28 -21.96 -18.84
C LEU A 975 -7.20 -23.48 -19.02
N SER A 976 -7.18 -23.95 -20.27
CA SER A 976 -7.22 -25.39 -20.61
C SER A 976 -5.96 -25.91 -21.32
N GLU A 977 -5.24 -25.09 -22.08
CA GLU A 977 -3.99 -25.50 -22.74
C GLU A 977 -2.80 -25.36 -21.77
N GLN A 978 -2.02 -26.43 -21.59
CA GLN A 978 -0.87 -26.48 -20.70
C GLN A 978 0.48 -26.67 -21.43
N TYR A 979 1.55 -26.13 -20.83
CA TYR A 979 2.90 -26.03 -21.40
C TYR A 979 3.97 -26.77 -20.59
N ARG A 980 3.59 -27.56 -19.58
CA ARG A 980 4.50 -28.23 -18.64
C ARG A 980 4.66 -29.71 -18.95
N MET A 981 3.55 -30.45 -18.86
CA MET A 981 3.51 -31.91 -18.87
C MET A 981 3.55 -32.42 -20.31
N VAL A 982 4.24 -33.53 -20.56
CA VAL A 982 4.01 -34.33 -21.77
C VAL A 982 2.61 -34.92 -21.76
N GLU A 983 2.10 -35.29 -22.94
CA GLU A 983 0.73 -35.73 -23.16
C GLU A 983 0.27 -36.87 -22.23
N PRO A 984 1.01 -37.98 -22.04
CA PRO A 984 0.56 -39.04 -21.13
C PRO A 984 0.37 -38.57 -19.67
N ILE A 985 1.26 -37.70 -19.19
CA ILE A 985 1.17 -37.14 -17.82
C ILE A 985 -0.02 -36.19 -17.73
N CYS A 986 -0.22 -35.34 -18.76
CA CYS A 986 -1.35 -34.44 -18.84
C CYS A 986 -2.68 -35.19 -18.86
N GLU A 987 -2.81 -36.26 -19.64
CA GLU A 987 -4.00 -37.10 -19.70
C GLU A 987 -4.31 -37.75 -18.35
N LEU A 988 -3.28 -38.28 -17.67
CA LEU A 988 -3.41 -38.89 -16.35
C LEU A 988 -3.93 -37.88 -15.32
N VAL A 989 -3.31 -36.68 -15.27
CA VAL A 989 -3.67 -35.61 -14.34
C VAL A 989 -5.05 -35.03 -14.67
N SER A 990 -5.29 -34.69 -15.94
CA SER A 990 -6.55 -34.12 -16.43
C SER A 990 -7.72 -35.06 -16.16
N GLY A 991 -7.61 -36.33 -16.57
CA GLY A 991 -8.66 -37.32 -16.43
C GLY A 991 -8.98 -37.70 -14.98
N THR A 992 -8.05 -37.47 -14.05
CA THR A 992 -8.22 -37.83 -12.64
C THR A 992 -8.70 -36.66 -11.79
N PHE A 993 -8.11 -35.47 -11.95
CA PHE A 993 -8.33 -34.34 -11.05
C PHE A 993 -9.18 -33.21 -11.63
N TYR A 994 -9.26 -33.08 -12.96
CA TYR A 994 -9.91 -31.93 -13.61
C TYR A 994 -11.20 -32.30 -14.35
N ALA A 995 -11.23 -33.46 -15.03
CA ALA A 995 -12.40 -33.94 -15.75
C ALA A 995 -13.67 -34.08 -14.88
N PRO A 996 -13.60 -34.52 -13.60
CA PRO A 996 -14.77 -34.54 -12.72
C PRO A 996 -15.39 -33.16 -12.47
N HIS A 997 -14.64 -32.09 -12.71
CA HIS A 997 -15.05 -30.69 -12.55
C HIS A 997 -15.37 -30.03 -13.89
N GLY A 998 -15.47 -30.79 -14.99
CA GLY A 998 -15.75 -30.27 -16.33
C GLY A 998 -14.56 -29.58 -16.99
N ILE A 999 -13.35 -29.72 -16.44
CA ILE A 999 -12.13 -29.11 -16.98
C ILE A 999 -11.35 -30.17 -17.73
N SER A 1000 -10.98 -29.88 -18.99
CA SER A 1000 -10.12 -30.74 -19.79
C SER A 1000 -8.83 -30.02 -20.14
N LEU A 1001 -7.69 -30.61 -19.76
CA LEU A 1001 -6.37 -30.07 -20.06
C LEU A 1001 -5.81 -30.72 -21.32
N THR A 1002 -5.16 -29.90 -22.15
CA THR A 1002 -4.51 -30.34 -23.38
C THR A 1002 -3.06 -29.88 -23.42
N THR A 1003 -2.17 -30.76 -23.84
CA THR A 1003 -0.75 -30.40 -24.03
C THR A 1003 -0.60 -29.52 -25.25
N SER A 1004 0.00 -28.35 -25.09
CA SER A 1004 0.27 -27.45 -26.21
C SER A 1004 1.15 -28.12 -27.26
N ARG A 1005 0.94 -27.77 -28.53
CA ARG A 1005 1.78 -28.25 -29.65
C ARG A 1005 3.26 -27.94 -29.45
N LYS A 1006 3.57 -26.78 -28.85
CA LYS A 1006 4.94 -26.38 -28.52
C LYS A 1006 5.55 -27.34 -27.50
N ARG A 1007 4.83 -27.65 -26.43
CA ARG A 1007 5.33 -28.58 -25.40
C ARG A 1007 5.47 -30.01 -25.93
N ALA A 1008 4.52 -30.47 -26.75
CA ALA A 1008 4.58 -31.81 -27.35
C ALA A 1008 5.84 -32.04 -28.22
N ARG A 1009 6.41 -30.97 -28.81
CA ARG A 1009 7.62 -31.02 -29.63
C ARG A 1009 8.91 -30.73 -28.86
N ASP A 1010 8.81 -30.27 -27.62
CA ASP A 1010 9.92 -29.79 -26.78
C ASP A 1010 10.34 -30.88 -25.78
N LEU A 1011 10.80 -32.03 -26.27
CA LEU A 1011 11.35 -33.08 -25.41
C LEU A 1011 12.81 -32.75 -25.10
N ARG A 1012 13.12 -32.58 -23.82
CA ARG A 1012 14.45 -32.20 -23.34
C ARG A 1012 15.45 -33.34 -23.46
N PHE A 1013 15.01 -34.58 -23.30
CA PHE A 1013 15.87 -35.74 -23.26
C PHE A 1013 15.49 -36.78 -24.31
N ASP A 1014 16.33 -36.89 -25.32
CA ASP A 1014 16.26 -37.92 -26.36
C ASP A 1014 17.53 -38.79 -26.29
N HIS A 1015 17.55 -39.69 -25.30
CA HIS A 1015 18.64 -40.65 -25.11
C HIS A 1015 18.12 -42.08 -25.26
N PRO A 1016 18.96 -43.01 -25.74
CA PRO A 1016 18.66 -44.44 -25.69
C PRO A 1016 18.69 -44.91 -24.24
N LEU A 1017 17.54 -44.85 -23.57
CA LEU A 1017 17.39 -45.20 -22.16
C LEU A 1017 16.83 -46.63 -22.01
N PRO A 1018 17.17 -47.33 -20.92
CA PRO A 1018 16.48 -48.57 -20.55
C PRO A 1018 14.96 -48.37 -20.51
N GLU A 1019 14.20 -49.43 -20.84
CA GLU A 1019 12.73 -49.41 -20.96
C GLU A 1019 12.02 -48.76 -19.75
N ILE A 1020 12.59 -48.92 -18.56
CA ILE A 1020 12.06 -48.36 -17.31
C ILE A 1020 12.28 -46.85 -17.18
N LEU A 1021 13.35 -46.31 -17.78
CA LEU A 1021 13.71 -44.90 -17.80
C LEU A 1021 13.19 -44.15 -19.03
N ALA A 1022 12.91 -44.87 -20.13
CA ALA A 1022 12.43 -44.28 -21.38
C ALA A 1022 10.98 -43.78 -21.28
N ARG A 1023 10.16 -44.42 -20.45
CA ARG A 1023 8.72 -44.15 -20.33
C ARG A 1023 8.41 -42.81 -19.66
N PRO A 1024 7.36 -42.11 -20.13
CA PRO A 1024 6.81 -40.96 -19.42
C PRO A 1024 6.28 -41.27 -18.01
N ILE A 1025 5.62 -42.42 -17.81
CA ILE A 1025 5.02 -42.78 -16.53
C ILE A 1025 5.42 -44.20 -16.12
N THR A 1026 5.95 -44.35 -14.91
CA THR A 1026 6.27 -45.67 -14.35
C THR A 1026 5.82 -45.77 -12.90
N TRP A 1027 4.98 -46.75 -12.59
CA TRP A 1027 4.69 -47.13 -11.20
C TRP A 1027 5.62 -48.26 -10.77
N ILE A 1028 6.40 -48.05 -9.71
CA ILE A 1028 7.30 -49.06 -9.12
C ILE A 1028 6.59 -49.67 -7.91
N ASP A 1029 6.15 -50.91 -8.07
CA ASP A 1029 5.44 -51.68 -7.07
C ASP A 1029 6.42 -52.30 -6.06
N THR A 1030 6.30 -51.90 -4.80
CA THR A 1030 7.15 -52.37 -3.69
C THR A 1030 6.59 -53.59 -2.96
N ARG A 1031 5.43 -54.15 -3.35
CA ARG A 1031 4.74 -55.21 -2.60
C ARG A 1031 5.57 -56.48 -2.35
N ARG A 1032 6.48 -56.81 -3.27
CA ARG A 1032 7.33 -58.02 -3.22
C ARG A 1032 8.66 -57.78 -2.48
N SER A 1033 8.91 -56.56 -2.03
CA SER A 1033 10.17 -56.18 -1.37
C SER A 1033 10.16 -56.58 0.10
N ARG A 1034 11.35 -56.81 0.67
CA ARG A 1034 11.51 -56.92 2.13
C ARG A 1034 11.21 -55.55 2.74
N HIS A 1035 10.56 -55.54 3.90
CA HIS A 1035 10.14 -54.29 4.59
C HIS A 1035 9.23 -53.39 3.75
N SER A 1036 8.33 -53.99 2.96
CA SER A 1036 7.35 -53.27 2.13
C SER A 1036 6.22 -52.61 2.93
N ALA A 1037 6.00 -53.03 4.17
CA ALA A 1037 5.03 -52.43 5.08
C ALA A 1037 5.49 -51.05 5.60
N GLU A 1038 4.53 -50.18 5.87
CA GLU A 1038 4.82 -48.87 6.46
C GLU A 1038 5.34 -49.00 7.90
N SER A 1039 6.29 -48.15 8.26
CA SER A 1039 6.88 -48.06 9.59
C SER A 1039 6.44 -46.77 10.30
N GLY A 1040 6.30 -46.83 11.63
CA GLY A 1040 5.92 -45.70 12.49
C GLY A 1040 4.53 -45.85 13.12
N ARG A 1041 4.42 -45.61 14.44
CA ARG A 1041 3.16 -45.78 15.20
C ARG A 1041 2.21 -44.58 15.10
N SER A 1042 2.72 -43.38 14.77
CA SER A 1042 1.93 -42.14 14.67
C SER A 1042 1.65 -41.76 13.22
N GLN A 1043 0.46 -41.20 12.95
CA GLN A 1043 0.07 -40.70 11.63
C GLN A 1043 1.00 -39.61 11.08
N LYS A 1044 1.72 -38.87 11.94
CA LYS A 1044 2.69 -37.83 11.53
C LYS A 1044 4.08 -38.38 11.18
N TRP A 1045 4.42 -39.58 11.67
CA TRP A 1045 5.78 -40.13 11.64
C TRP A 1045 5.85 -41.45 10.87
N LYS A 1046 5.28 -41.46 9.65
CA LYS A 1046 5.29 -42.65 8.78
C LYS A 1046 6.41 -42.59 7.75
N TRP A 1047 7.05 -43.72 7.50
CA TRP A 1047 8.03 -43.91 6.43
C TRP A 1047 7.96 -45.35 5.90
N ASN A 1048 8.52 -45.59 4.73
CA ASN A 1048 8.56 -46.90 4.09
C ASN A 1048 9.97 -47.19 3.58
N GLU A 1049 10.56 -48.24 4.16
CA GLU A 1049 11.93 -48.69 3.91
C GLU A 1049 12.13 -49.11 2.44
N ALA A 1050 11.20 -49.90 1.91
CA ALA A 1050 11.25 -50.38 0.53
C ALA A 1050 11.11 -49.24 -0.49
N GLU A 1051 10.24 -48.25 -0.23
CA GLU A 1051 10.13 -47.08 -1.11
C GLU A 1051 11.37 -46.18 -1.06
N ALA A 1052 11.98 -46.01 0.12
CA ALA A 1052 13.24 -45.27 0.24
C ALA A 1052 14.34 -45.97 -0.55
N GLU A 1053 14.48 -47.29 -0.39
CA GLU A 1053 15.42 -48.09 -1.17
C GLU A 1053 15.13 -48.03 -2.68
N ALA A 1054 13.87 -48.13 -3.10
CA ALA A 1054 13.48 -48.02 -4.51
C ALA A 1054 13.86 -46.65 -5.10
N THR A 1055 13.72 -45.57 -4.33
CA THR A 1055 14.16 -44.22 -4.72
C THR A 1055 15.66 -44.21 -5.02
N LEU A 1056 16.47 -44.75 -4.12
CA LEU A 1056 17.94 -44.75 -4.27
C LEU A 1056 18.40 -45.65 -5.42
N ARG A 1057 17.76 -46.81 -5.62
CA ARG A 1057 18.02 -47.69 -6.76
C ARG A 1057 17.69 -47.00 -8.10
N LEU A 1058 16.56 -46.32 -8.17
CA LEU A 1058 16.18 -45.55 -9.35
C LEU A 1058 17.19 -44.42 -9.64
N LEU A 1059 17.60 -43.67 -8.62
CA LEU A 1059 18.64 -42.65 -8.76
C LEU A 1059 19.98 -43.25 -9.23
N THR A 1060 20.35 -44.42 -8.71
CA THR A 1060 21.56 -45.14 -9.12
C THR A 1060 21.48 -45.56 -10.58
N LEU A 1061 20.33 -46.07 -11.03
CA LEU A 1061 20.09 -46.43 -12.42
C LEU A 1061 20.18 -45.21 -13.35
N ILE A 1062 19.63 -44.06 -12.94
CA ILE A 1062 19.73 -42.80 -13.69
C ILE A 1062 21.20 -42.34 -13.76
N ALA A 1063 21.90 -42.33 -12.63
CA ALA A 1063 23.30 -41.91 -12.56
C ALA A 1063 24.23 -42.80 -13.40
N ALA A 1064 23.90 -44.09 -13.54
CA ALA A 1064 24.64 -45.03 -14.38
C ALA A 1064 24.53 -44.71 -15.89
N GLN A 1065 23.51 -43.96 -16.31
CA GLN A 1065 23.36 -43.50 -17.70
C GLN A 1065 24.19 -42.23 -17.94
N GLN A 1066 25.49 -42.37 -18.19
CA GLN A 1066 26.45 -41.25 -18.22
C GLN A 1066 26.01 -40.06 -19.08
N ALA A 1067 25.56 -40.29 -20.32
CA ALA A 1067 25.13 -39.21 -21.22
C ALA A 1067 23.88 -38.48 -20.68
N PHE A 1068 22.92 -39.23 -20.16
CA PHE A 1068 21.68 -38.67 -19.60
C PHE A 1068 21.94 -37.93 -18.29
N ALA A 1069 22.77 -38.48 -17.40
CA ALA A 1069 23.17 -37.84 -16.15
C ALA A 1069 23.97 -36.55 -16.40
N ALA A 1070 24.83 -36.53 -17.43
CA ALA A 1070 25.56 -35.33 -17.83
C ALA A 1070 24.60 -34.22 -18.34
N ASP A 1071 23.62 -34.56 -19.19
CA ASP A 1071 22.64 -33.59 -19.69
C ASP A 1071 21.67 -33.11 -18.59
N LEU A 1072 21.38 -33.95 -17.59
CA LEU A 1072 20.66 -33.56 -16.37
C LEU A 1072 21.44 -32.55 -15.52
N ALA A 1073 22.77 -32.64 -15.52
CA ALA A 1073 23.68 -31.78 -14.75
C ALA A 1073 24.16 -30.53 -15.50
N ARG A 1074 23.85 -30.40 -16.81
CA ARG A 1074 24.26 -29.27 -17.65
C ARG A 1074 23.54 -27.97 -17.32
N ASP A 1075 22.34 -28.05 -16.72
CA ASP A 1075 21.56 -26.88 -16.27
C ASP A 1075 21.92 -26.47 -14.83
N GLU A 1076 21.88 -25.18 -14.54
CA GLU A 1076 22.20 -24.63 -13.20
C GLU A 1076 21.15 -24.88 -12.10
N GLU A 1077 20.05 -25.64 -12.32
CA GLU A 1077 19.09 -25.94 -11.25
C GLU A 1077 18.47 -27.35 -11.32
N GLN A 1078 18.17 -27.87 -10.13
CA GLN A 1078 17.58 -29.18 -9.78
C GLN A 1078 16.62 -29.77 -10.84
N THR A 1079 17.09 -30.70 -11.69
CA THR A 1079 16.31 -31.33 -12.77
C THR A 1079 15.48 -32.54 -12.33
N ILE A 1080 15.78 -33.13 -11.17
CA ILE A 1080 15.08 -34.27 -10.55
C ILE A 1080 14.42 -33.83 -9.23
N GLY A 1081 13.11 -34.03 -9.12
CA GLY A 1081 12.35 -33.76 -7.91
C GLY A 1081 11.85 -35.02 -7.21
N ILE A 1082 12.21 -35.22 -5.95
CA ILE A 1082 11.67 -36.29 -5.10
C ILE A 1082 10.64 -35.69 -4.15
N ILE A 1083 9.38 -36.09 -4.34
CA ILE A 1083 8.23 -35.63 -3.57
C ILE A 1083 7.84 -36.73 -2.60
N CYS A 1084 8.06 -36.47 -1.31
CA CYS A 1084 7.65 -37.36 -0.24
C CYS A 1084 6.29 -36.94 0.30
N MET A 1085 5.36 -37.89 0.43
CA MET A 1085 4.09 -37.60 1.08
C MET A 1085 4.27 -37.31 2.57
N TYR A 1086 5.31 -37.86 3.22
CA TYR A 1086 5.56 -37.72 4.66
C TYR A 1086 6.94 -37.12 4.97
N LYS A 1087 7.02 -36.26 5.99
CA LYS A 1087 8.28 -35.60 6.44
C LYS A 1087 9.34 -36.61 6.88
N LYS A 1088 8.96 -37.69 7.58
CA LYS A 1088 9.91 -38.73 8.00
C LYS A 1088 10.49 -39.52 6.82
N GLN A 1089 9.69 -39.76 5.77
CA GLN A 1089 10.18 -40.36 4.52
C GLN A 1089 11.22 -39.47 3.84
N LYS A 1090 10.96 -38.14 3.77
CA LYS A 1090 11.94 -37.16 3.28
C LYS A 1090 13.26 -37.28 4.03
N GLN A 1091 13.23 -37.23 5.37
CA GLN A 1091 14.44 -37.33 6.20
C GLN A 1091 15.20 -38.63 5.95
N GLU A 1092 14.49 -39.75 5.78
CA GLU A 1092 15.12 -41.04 5.55
C GLU A 1092 15.78 -41.13 4.16
N ILE A 1093 15.13 -40.60 3.12
CA ILE A 1093 15.70 -40.53 1.77
C ILE A 1093 16.89 -39.55 1.75
N GLU A 1094 16.80 -38.39 2.40
CA GLU A 1094 17.92 -37.44 2.54
C GLU A 1094 19.13 -38.08 3.21
N ARG A 1095 18.92 -38.81 4.31
CA ARG A 1095 19.98 -39.52 5.03
C ARG A 1095 20.68 -40.54 4.12
N ARG A 1096 19.93 -41.37 3.39
CA ARG A 1096 20.50 -42.37 2.47
C ARG A 1096 21.17 -41.73 1.26
N PHE A 1097 20.56 -40.67 0.71
CA PHE A 1097 21.10 -39.94 -0.43
C PHE A 1097 22.44 -39.28 -0.10
N ALA A 1098 22.57 -38.69 1.09
CA ALA A 1098 23.83 -38.14 1.59
C ALA A 1098 24.92 -39.21 1.75
N GLN A 1099 24.55 -40.43 2.13
CA GLN A 1099 25.46 -41.58 2.28
C GLN A 1099 25.79 -42.30 0.95
N SER A 1100 25.06 -42.00 -0.12
CA SER A 1100 25.23 -42.68 -1.41
C SER A 1100 26.40 -42.10 -2.21
N PRO A 1101 27.15 -42.91 -2.98
CA PRO A 1101 28.37 -42.50 -3.68
C PRO A 1101 28.10 -41.72 -4.99
N PHE A 1102 27.14 -40.77 -4.97
CA PHE A 1102 26.88 -39.87 -6.09
C PHE A 1102 27.91 -38.73 -6.14
N ASP A 1103 28.36 -38.39 -7.35
CA ASP A 1103 29.23 -37.23 -7.53
C ASP A 1103 28.51 -35.89 -7.24
N ALA A 1104 29.29 -34.82 -7.08
CA ALA A 1104 28.75 -33.50 -6.76
C ALA A 1104 27.93 -32.86 -7.89
N ALA A 1105 28.14 -33.26 -9.15
CA ALA A 1105 27.36 -32.74 -10.28
C ALA A 1105 25.96 -33.35 -10.26
N PHE A 1106 25.85 -34.67 -10.15
CA PHE A 1106 24.58 -35.39 -10.04
C PHE A 1106 23.81 -34.98 -8.78
N ARG A 1107 24.49 -34.83 -7.63
CA ARG A 1107 23.82 -34.39 -6.39
C ARG A 1107 23.10 -33.04 -6.53
N ARG A 1108 23.64 -32.11 -7.31
CA ARG A 1108 23.01 -30.80 -7.57
C ARG A 1108 21.73 -30.89 -8.40
N THR A 1109 21.56 -31.98 -9.15
CA THR A 1109 20.34 -32.22 -9.94
C THR A 1109 19.14 -32.63 -9.10
N VAL A 1110 19.34 -33.15 -7.88
CA VAL A 1110 18.28 -33.75 -7.07
C VAL A 1110 17.79 -32.78 -5.99
N LYS A 1111 16.46 -32.62 -5.92
CA LYS A 1111 15.78 -31.93 -4.82
C LYS A 1111 14.84 -32.88 -4.10
N ILE A 1112 14.94 -32.96 -2.78
CA ILE A 1112 14.05 -33.80 -1.95
C ILE A 1112 13.19 -32.88 -1.08
N ASP A 1113 11.86 -32.98 -1.21
CA ASP A 1113 10.95 -32.20 -0.37
C ASP A 1113 9.61 -32.90 -0.11
N THR A 1114 8.81 -32.34 0.79
CA THR A 1114 7.42 -32.77 1.00
C THR A 1114 6.48 -32.15 -0.04
N VAL A 1115 5.33 -32.78 -0.29
CA VAL A 1115 4.34 -32.28 -1.26
C VAL A 1115 3.89 -30.84 -0.99
N ASP A 1116 3.65 -30.47 0.27
CA ASP A 1116 3.20 -29.13 0.66
C ASP A 1116 4.28 -28.05 0.38
N SER A 1117 5.56 -28.39 0.50
CA SER A 1117 6.72 -27.53 0.20
C SER A 1117 7.13 -27.52 -1.28
N TYR A 1118 6.60 -28.46 -2.07
CA TYR A 1118 6.92 -28.60 -3.50
C TYR A 1118 6.02 -27.75 -4.42
N GLN A 1119 4.97 -27.11 -3.89
CA GLN A 1119 4.08 -26.29 -4.70
C GLN A 1119 4.80 -25.08 -5.30
N GLY A 1120 4.48 -24.78 -6.56
CA GLY A 1120 5.14 -23.72 -7.35
C GLY A 1120 6.35 -24.21 -8.14
N LYS A 1121 6.95 -25.34 -7.75
CA LYS A 1121 8.11 -25.93 -8.43
C LYS A 1121 7.68 -26.86 -9.55
N GLU A 1122 8.61 -27.22 -10.43
CA GLU A 1122 8.46 -28.23 -11.49
C GLU A 1122 9.84 -28.79 -11.85
N ASN A 1123 9.87 -30.04 -12.30
CA ASN A 1123 11.12 -30.73 -12.66
C ASN A 1123 10.92 -31.57 -13.91
N ALA A 1124 12.00 -31.81 -14.63
CA ALA A 1124 11.95 -32.68 -15.80
C ALA A 1124 11.57 -34.12 -15.41
N ILE A 1125 12.12 -34.58 -14.29
CA ILE A 1125 11.83 -35.88 -13.68
C ILE A 1125 11.26 -35.68 -12.28
N VAL A 1126 10.17 -36.35 -11.95
CA VAL A 1126 9.61 -36.38 -10.60
C VAL A 1126 9.45 -37.82 -10.11
N ILE A 1127 9.86 -38.07 -8.87
CA ILE A 1127 9.72 -39.33 -8.16
C ILE A 1127 8.83 -39.07 -6.94
N VAL A 1128 7.68 -39.76 -6.86
CA VAL A 1128 6.71 -39.60 -5.77
C VAL A 1128 6.75 -40.83 -4.87
N SER A 1129 7.02 -40.66 -3.57
CA SER A 1129 6.96 -41.74 -2.57
C SER A 1129 5.69 -41.61 -1.72
N LEU A 1130 4.81 -42.62 -1.81
CA LEU A 1130 3.47 -42.63 -1.22
C LEU A 1130 3.44 -43.13 0.24
N VAL A 1131 4.43 -43.92 0.64
CA VAL A 1131 4.68 -44.49 1.98
C VAL A 1131 3.67 -45.54 2.45
N ARG A 1132 2.38 -45.36 2.15
CA ARG A 1132 1.32 -46.15 2.78
C ARG A 1132 1.27 -47.59 2.30
N ALA A 1133 1.29 -48.50 3.26
CA ALA A 1133 1.19 -49.94 3.08
C ALA A 1133 0.73 -50.57 4.41
N ASN A 1134 -0.59 -50.73 4.57
CA ASN A 1134 -1.21 -51.26 5.79
C ASN A 1134 -2.45 -52.12 5.46
N ASP A 1135 -2.76 -53.08 6.32
CA ASP A 1135 -3.86 -54.06 6.11
C ASP A 1135 -5.26 -53.44 6.15
N GLY A 1136 -5.38 -52.26 6.77
CA GLY A 1136 -6.64 -51.51 6.85
C GLY A 1136 -6.98 -50.69 5.60
N PHE A 1137 -6.07 -50.63 4.61
CA PHE A 1137 -6.21 -49.80 3.42
C PHE A 1137 -6.44 -48.31 3.69
N ASP A 1138 -5.95 -47.81 4.83
CA ASP A 1138 -6.01 -46.39 5.17
C ASP A 1138 -4.94 -45.62 4.38
N ALA A 1139 -5.37 -44.70 3.51
CA ALA A 1139 -4.48 -43.83 2.77
C ALA A 1139 -3.96 -42.63 3.61
N GLY A 1140 -4.53 -42.39 4.79
CA GLY A 1140 -4.27 -41.19 5.61
C GLY A 1140 -4.43 -39.92 4.78
N HIS A 1141 -3.44 -39.03 4.79
CA HIS A 1141 -3.56 -37.78 4.04
C HIS A 1141 -3.36 -37.94 2.52
N VAL A 1142 -2.89 -39.09 2.04
CA VAL A 1142 -2.80 -39.41 0.60
C VAL A 1142 -4.20 -39.65 0.01
N ARG A 1143 -5.26 -39.62 0.83
CA ARG A 1143 -6.65 -39.49 0.35
C ARG A 1143 -6.98 -38.13 -0.26
N SER A 1144 -6.18 -37.10 0.04
CA SER A 1144 -6.41 -35.73 -0.44
C SER A 1144 -6.17 -35.64 -1.95
N PRO A 1145 -7.19 -35.28 -2.76
CA PRO A 1145 -7.02 -35.09 -4.19
C PRO A 1145 -6.07 -33.94 -4.52
N ASN A 1146 -6.14 -32.84 -3.77
CA ASN A 1146 -5.30 -31.66 -3.95
C ASN A 1146 -3.80 -32.00 -3.79
N ARG A 1147 -3.43 -32.79 -2.77
CA ARG A 1147 -2.03 -33.25 -2.59
C ARG A 1147 -1.56 -34.16 -3.71
N CYS A 1148 -2.40 -35.11 -4.13
CA CYS A 1148 -2.04 -36.03 -5.21
C CYS A 1148 -1.90 -35.28 -6.55
N ASN A 1149 -2.82 -34.36 -6.84
CA ASN A 1149 -2.76 -33.49 -8.01
C ASN A 1149 -1.45 -32.67 -8.02
N VAL A 1150 -1.13 -32.01 -6.90
CA VAL A 1150 0.12 -31.27 -6.76
C VAL A 1150 1.32 -32.16 -6.97
N ALA A 1151 1.38 -33.36 -6.39
CA ALA A 1151 2.53 -34.25 -6.53
C ALA A 1151 2.76 -34.71 -7.97
N LEU A 1152 1.71 -35.15 -8.67
CA LEU A 1152 1.83 -35.72 -10.02
C LEU A 1152 2.05 -34.65 -11.10
N SER A 1153 1.49 -33.45 -10.93
CA SER A 1153 1.58 -32.35 -11.91
C SER A 1153 2.89 -31.54 -11.87
N ARG A 1154 3.88 -31.93 -11.06
CA ARG A 1154 5.23 -31.33 -11.06
C ARG A 1154 6.14 -31.89 -12.15
N ALA A 1155 5.81 -33.07 -12.68
CA ALA A 1155 6.60 -33.74 -13.70
C ALA A 1155 6.41 -33.08 -15.07
N ARG A 1156 7.51 -32.74 -15.77
CA ARG A 1156 7.45 -32.27 -17.16
C ARG A 1156 7.54 -33.41 -18.18
N GLU A 1157 8.36 -34.43 -17.91
CA GLU A 1157 8.62 -35.51 -18.87
C GLU A 1157 8.48 -36.91 -18.29
N ARG A 1158 9.05 -37.14 -17.11
CA ARG A 1158 9.08 -38.47 -16.49
C ARG A 1158 8.53 -38.44 -15.07
N LEU A 1159 7.53 -39.27 -14.81
CA LEU A 1159 6.86 -39.41 -13.54
C LEU A 1159 7.02 -40.85 -13.02
N TYR A 1160 7.74 -40.99 -11.92
CA TYR A 1160 7.89 -42.25 -11.20
C TYR A 1160 7.05 -42.21 -9.93
N ILE A 1161 6.22 -43.22 -9.71
CA ILE A 1161 5.40 -43.36 -8.51
C ILE A 1161 5.85 -44.62 -7.77
N LEU A 1162 6.29 -44.46 -6.53
CA LEU A 1162 6.70 -45.55 -5.66
C LEU A 1162 5.58 -45.85 -4.68
N GLY A 1163 5.10 -47.08 -4.66
CA GLY A 1163 4.03 -47.47 -3.74
C GLY A 1163 3.72 -48.95 -3.75
N HIS A 1164 3.20 -49.42 -2.61
CA HIS A 1164 2.81 -50.82 -2.43
C HIS A 1164 1.56 -51.16 -3.27
N GLY A 1165 1.70 -51.86 -4.39
CA GLY A 1165 0.64 -52.03 -5.40
C GLY A 1165 -0.68 -52.57 -4.83
N ALA A 1166 -0.63 -53.54 -3.90
CA ALA A 1166 -1.84 -54.09 -3.28
C ALA A 1166 -2.67 -53.05 -2.51
N MET A 1167 -2.01 -52.04 -1.90
CA MET A 1167 -2.67 -50.95 -1.18
C MET A 1167 -3.48 -50.08 -2.15
N TRP A 1168 -2.89 -49.77 -3.31
CA TRP A 1168 -3.42 -48.82 -4.27
C TRP A 1168 -4.29 -49.44 -5.36
N SER A 1169 -4.36 -50.77 -5.45
CA SER A 1169 -5.31 -51.47 -6.32
C SER A 1169 -6.61 -51.88 -5.62
N ASP A 1170 -6.63 -51.89 -4.27
CA ASP A 1170 -7.79 -52.39 -3.51
C ASP A 1170 -8.92 -51.35 -3.45
N ARG A 1171 -10.16 -51.81 -3.61
CA ARG A 1171 -11.36 -50.96 -3.61
C ARG A 1171 -11.62 -50.28 -2.27
N ARG A 1172 -11.13 -50.83 -1.16
CA ARG A 1172 -11.26 -50.25 0.18
C ARG A 1172 -10.41 -48.99 0.36
N CYS A 1173 -9.34 -48.84 -0.43
CA CYS A 1173 -8.51 -47.64 -0.41
C CYS A 1173 -9.26 -46.46 -1.02
N ARG A 1174 -9.69 -45.51 -0.17
CA ARG A 1174 -10.32 -44.26 -0.60
C ARG A 1174 -9.26 -43.20 -0.89
N SER A 1175 -8.66 -43.25 -2.08
CA SER A 1175 -7.71 -42.26 -2.57
C SER A 1175 -7.75 -42.17 -4.10
N PRO A 1176 -7.53 -40.99 -4.69
CA PRO A 1176 -7.38 -40.86 -6.15
C PRO A 1176 -6.19 -41.63 -6.70
N MET A 1177 -5.20 -41.98 -5.86
CA MET A 1177 -4.08 -42.84 -6.27
C MET A 1177 -4.55 -44.23 -6.73
N ARG A 1178 -5.74 -44.68 -6.30
CA ARG A 1178 -6.37 -45.90 -6.82
C ARG A 1178 -6.76 -45.75 -8.29
N THR A 1179 -7.46 -44.66 -8.61
CA THR A 1179 -7.81 -44.31 -9.99
C THR A 1179 -6.57 -44.13 -10.86
N ILE A 1180 -5.51 -43.53 -10.32
CA ILE A 1180 -4.21 -43.40 -11.00
C ILE A 1180 -3.61 -44.78 -11.29
N TYR A 1181 -3.57 -45.67 -10.31
CA TYR A 1181 -3.05 -47.03 -10.48
C TYR A 1181 -3.83 -47.80 -11.57
N GLU A 1182 -5.17 -47.74 -11.53
CA GLU A 1182 -6.05 -48.35 -12.53
C GLU A 1182 -5.82 -47.77 -13.93
N ARG A 1183 -5.73 -46.43 -14.05
CA ARG A 1183 -5.49 -45.74 -15.34
C ARG A 1183 -4.13 -46.09 -15.94
N ILE A 1184 -3.07 -46.13 -15.12
CA ILE A 1184 -1.73 -46.53 -15.59
C ILE A 1184 -1.75 -47.96 -16.13
N GLY A 1185 -2.52 -48.86 -15.51
CA GLY A 1185 -2.69 -50.23 -16.00
C GLY A 1185 -3.45 -50.36 -17.33
N GLY A 1186 -4.25 -49.36 -17.70
CA GLY A 1186 -5.03 -49.33 -18.95
C GLY A 1186 -4.44 -48.46 -20.06
N MET A 1187 -3.36 -47.72 -19.80
CA MET A 1187 -2.65 -46.91 -20.80
C MET A 1187 -1.76 -47.76 -21.71
N ASP A 1188 -1.39 -47.22 -22.87
CA ASP A 1188 -0.42 -47.87 -23.77
C ASP A 1188 0.89 -48.16 -23.01
N HIS A 1189 1.39 -49.39 -23.14
CA HIS A 1189 2.65 -49.83 -22.53
C HIS A 1189 3.87 -49.02 -22.97
N ALA A 1190 3.82 -48.32 -24.11
CA ALA A 1190 4.87 -47.36 -24.50
C ALA A 1190 4.83 -46.08 -23.66
N GLN A 1191 3.65 -45.67 -23.17
CA GLN A 1191 3.42 -44.44 -22.43
C GLN A 1191 3.48 -44.61 -20.91
N ALA A 1192 2.94 -45.72 -20.40
CA ALA A 1192 2.88 -46.00 -18.97
C ALA A 1192 3.02 -47.50 -18.63
N LYS A 1193 3.65 -47.82 -17.49
CA LYS A 1193 3.76 -49.22 -17.04
C LYS A 1193 3.84 -49.34 -15.51
N ILE A 1194 3.31 -50.44 -14.99
CA ILE A 1194 3.51 -50.89 -13.61
C ILE A 1194 4.58 -51.97 -13.61
N VAL A 1195 5.66 -51.77 -12.83
CA VAL A 1195 6.82 -52.68 -12.77
C VAL A 1195 7.14 -53.00 -11.31
N GLY A 1196 7.65 -54.20 -11.04
CA GLY A 1196 8.14 -54.56 -9.71
C GLY A 1196 9.46 -53.86 -9.40
N MET A 1197 9.72 -53.59 -8.11
CA MET A 1197 10.99 -52.99 -7.63
C MET A 1197 12.23 -53.82 -8.03
N GLU A 1198 12.10 -55.10 -8.35
CA GLU A 1198 13.17 -55.93 -8.89
C GLU A 1198 13.71 -55.48 -10.25
N MET A 1199 12.94 -54.69 -11.01
CA MET A 1199 13.30 -54.24 -12.37
C MET A 1199 14.23 -53.02 -12.39
N ILE A 1200 14.48 -52.38 -11.24
CA ILE A 1200 15.43 -51.26 -11.07
C ILE A 1200 16.72 -51.71 -10.36
N ARG A 1201 17.10 -52.98 -10.50
CA ARG A 1201 18.32 -53.53 -9.92
C ARG A 1201 19.56 -53.19 -10.70
#